data_AF-A0A7Z9BUF2-F1
#
_entry.id   AF-A0A7Z9BUF2-F1
#
_cell.length_a   1.000
_cell.length_b   1.000
_cell.length_c   1.000
_cell.angle_alpha   90.00
_cell.angle_beta   90.00
_cell.angle_gamma   90.00
#
_symmetry.space_group_name_H-M   'P 1'
#
loop_
_entity.id
_entity.type
_entity.pdbx_description
1 polymer ?
#
loop_
_entity_poly.entity_id
_entity_poly.type
_entity_poly.pdbx_seq_one_letter_code
_entity_poly.pdbx_strand_id
1 'polypeptide(L)'
;MFARKIEGTEIKQLLIEHLEGVAAKSRERLPEFLKELGYYGGLLHDLGKAKKSWQKYLLEGGSTVFHSSEGARTVYELTGEDDTHPLVYIIRSHHGQLKNSAVDREFFEHSEKHWKKCLKRLFPELTNLPNITLNPYQKELAIRILFSVLVDSDRLDAMEFELKSHNSQKERVQAKSSLLQFAIFPPSQNPSKIVKERENFRSLVIQYTTSSKNIYRLIGVTGIGKTLTSLQFAVEHCNHHNMDGILYVAPFKSILDQSAKVYRDVLGDEAVLEHHSDFIPKHGEEIAYRLSSQRWDSLVIVTTAIQFFESLFSNHASRCRKLAGIMNRVILIDEYQTIPPEFLPAIANVLNELVINYGCSVVLMSATAPNLKGFQLPHIDMIPQEELVNQFKTLSRCSYKFMSKNLSWEEISAIPQKKLVIVNITKTAQEAFEIFNQEQPDQWVHLSSRMCVAHRKQVINRIKSSDINCVSTQIVEAGIDIDYPIVLTEECPLDSLIQRGGRCNREGLLETGEVLILSCDHFPDQIYQSLAKYSSELIKKYGLNSENYLSLLKDYFAHKNKQTGQDEIQGLRRDLQFESVAEKFNFINKKQLSAVCRWKDGADLIDHLKTKEKLSLSDWKKLQQYTATIPQKGKELIKVFPNGLSVWDGKYSDYFGVFY
;
A
#
# COMPACT_ATOMS: atom_id res chain seq x y z
N MET A 1 -11.56 -40.08 -13.82
CA MET A 1 -11.78 -38.68 -14.22
C MET A 1 -10.51 -37.93 -13.87
N PHE A 2 -10.09 -37.00 -14.73
CA PHE A 2 -8.83 -36.28 -14.58
C PHE A 2 -9.09 -34.80 -14.33
N ALA A 3 -8.22 -34.13 -13.58
CA ALA A 3 -8.29 -32.68 -13.35
C ALA A 3 -7.51 -31.87 -14.38
N ARG A 4 -6.47 -32.47 -14.97
CA ARG A 4 -5.57 -31.85 -15.95
C ARG A 4 -4.77 -32.91 -16.72
N LYS A 5 -4.23 -32.50 -17.86
CA LYS A 5 -3.32 -33.25 -18.74
C LYS A 5 -2.17 -32.30 -19.10
N ILE A 6 -0.93 -32.74 -18.97
CA ILE A 6 0.23 -31.91 -19.34
C ILE A 6 0.30 -31.83 -20.86
N GLU A 7 0.34 -30.62 -21.38
CA GLU A 7 0.37 -30.35 -22.82
C GLU A 7 1.55 -31.07 -23.48
N GLY A 8 1.29 -31.74 -24.61
CA GLY A 8 2.30 -32.53 -25.32
C GLY A 8 2.66 -33.89 -24.69
N THR A 9 1.99 -34.32 -23.61
CA THR A 9 2.25 -35.62 -22.96
C THR A 9 0.96 -36.40 -22.67
N GLU A 10 1.07 -37.70 -22.34
CA GLU A 10 -0.06 -38.50 -21.82
C GLU A 10 -0.22 -38.46 -20.30
N ILE A 11 0.60 -37.65 -19.61
CA ILE A 11 0.61 -37.55 -18.15
C ILE A 11 -0.63 -36.76 -17.69
N LYS A 12 -1.43 -37.37 -16.82
CA LYS A 12 -2.72 -36.86 -16.33
C LYS A 12 -2.78 -36.93 -14.82
N GLN A 13 -3.36 -35.91 -14.19
CA GLN A 13 -3.63 -35.92 -12.74
C GLN A 13 -5.05 -36.42 -12.51
N LEU A 14 -5.25 -37.34 -11.55
CA LEU A 14 -6.62 -37.74 -11.18
C LEU A 14 -7.35 -36.57 -10.53
N LEU A 15 -8.66 -36.47 -10.79
CA LEU A 15 -9.48 -35.41 -10.21
C LEU A 15 -9.49 -35.50 -8.68
N ILE A 16 -9.58 -36.71 -8.11
CA ILE A 16 -9.61 -36.89 -6.66
C ILE A 16 -8.29 -36.45 -6.01
N GLU A 17 -7.15 -36.81 -6.59
CA GLU A 17 -5.82 -36.40 -6.10
C GLU A 17 -5.67 -34.88 -6.09
N HIS A 18 -6.15 -34.21 -7.14
CA HIS A 18 -6.14 -32.76 -7.22
C HIS A 18 -7.02 -32.11 -6.13
N LEU A 19 -8.27 -32.58 -5.99
CA LEU A 19 -9.21 -32.03 -5.00
C LEU A 19 -8.69 -32.22 -3.57
N GLU A 20 -8.16 -33.39 -3.25
CA GLU A 20 -7.54 -33.69 -1.95
C GLU A 20 -6.26 -32.87 -1.72
N GLY A 21 -5.43 -32.69 -2.74
CA GLY A 21 -4.22 -31.87 -2.69
C GLY A 21 -4.53 -30.39 -2.40
N VAL A 22 -5.52 -29.81 -3.09
CA VAL A 22 -5.98 -28.44 -2.84
C VAL A 22 -6.63 -28.31 -1.46
N ALA A 23 -7.43 -29.29 -1.05
CA ALA A 23 -8.06 -29.31 0.27
C ALA A 23 -7.04 -29.34 1.41
N ALA A 24 -6.01 -30.20 1.30
CA ALA A 24 -4.93 -30.29 2.28
C ALA A 24 -4.13 -28.99 2.38
N LYS A 25 -3.69 -28.43 1.25
CA LYS A 25 -2.95 -27.15 1.21
C LYS A 25 -3.78 -25.99 1.77
N SER A 26 -5.07 -25.96 1.43
CA SER A 26 -5.98 -24.93 1.93
C SER A 26 -6.14 -25.03 3.45
N ARG A 27 -6.37 -26.25 3.97
CA ARG A 27 -6.50 -26.52 5.41
C ARG A 27 -5.23 -26.16 6.18
N GLU A 28 -4.06 -26.48 5.64
CA GLU A 28 -2.77 -26.20 6.29
C GLU A 28 -2.52 -24.69 6.43
N ARG A 29 -2.88 -23.90 5.41
CA ARG A 29 -2.57 -22.46 5.39
C ARG A 29 -3.52 -21.61 6.25
N LEU A 30 -4.74 -22.08 6.51
CA LEU A 30 -5.78 -21.30 7.18
C LEU A 30 -5.70 -21.36 8.71
N PRO A 31 -6.14 -20.30 9.42
CA PRO A 31 -6.32 -20.35 10.87
C PRO A 31 -7.38 -21.37 11.26
N GLU A 32 -7.30 -21.87 12.50
CA GLU A 32 -8.09 -23.01 12.99
C GLU A 32 -9.60 -22.90 12.67
N PHE A 33 -10.19 -21.73 12.91
CA PHE A 33 -11.63 -21.50 12.70
C PHE A 33 -12.08 -21.54 11.23
N LEU A 34 -11.15 -21.48 10.27
CA LEU A 34 -11.43 -21.56 8.82
C LEU A 34 -10.93 -22.86 8.17
N LYS A 35 -10.19 -23.70 8.90
CA LYS A 35 -9.56 -24.91 8.34
C LYS A 35 -10.55 -25.84 7.65
N GLU A 36 -11.69 -26.11 8.31
CA GLU A 36 -12.71 -27.01 7.75
C GLU A 36 -13.37 -26.40 6.51
N LEU A 37 -13.70 -25.11 6.52
CA LEU A 37 -14.21 -24.44 5.33
C LEU A 37 -13.19 -24.49 4.19
N GLY A 38 -11.91 -24.23 4.46
CA GLY A 38 -10.85 -24.34 3.45
C GLY A 38 -10.72 -25.73 2.85
N TYR A 39 -10.79 -26.76 3.70
CA TYR A 39 -10.75 -28.16 3.28
C TYR A 39 -11.91 -28.49 2.32
N TYR A 40 -13.15 -28.18 2.70
CA TYR A 40 -14.31 -28.43 1.82
C TYR A 40 -14.32 -27.52 0.59
N GLY A 41 -13.82 -26.28 0.70
CA GLY A 41 -13.60 -25.40 -0.44
C GLY A 41 -12.70 -26.06 -1.48
N GLY A 42 -11.57 -26.62 -1.06
CA GLY A 42 -10.65 -27.36 -1.93
C GLY A 42 -11.26 -28.63 -2.51
N LEU A 43 -11.99 -29.42 -1.71
CA LEU A 43 -12.65 -30.64 -2.18
C LEU A 43 -13.73 -30.39 -3.24
N LEU A 44 -14.41 -29.25 -3.17
CA LEU A 44 -15.61 -29.01 -3.97
C LEU A 44 -15.40 -28.05 -5.14
N HIS A 45 -14.33 -27.24 -5.15
CA HIS A 45 -14.20 -26.14 -6.11
C HIS A 45 -14.28 -26.57 -7.58
N ASP A 46 -13.67 -27.71 -7.89
CA ASP A 46 -13.47 -28.20 -9.25
C ASP A 46 -14.34 -29.42 -9.61
N LEU A 47 -15.40 -29.65 -8.85
CA LEU A 47 -16.32 -30.77 -9.09
C LEU A 47 -16.92 -30.77 -10.51
N GLY A 48 -17.05 -29.60 -11.14
CA GLY A 48 -17.53 -29.50 -12.52
C GLY A 48 -16.64 -30.19 -13.54
N LYS A 49 -15.36 -30.44 -13.22
CA LYS A 49 -14.45 -31.23 -14.07
C LYS A 49 -14.91 -32.69 -14.23
N ALA A 50 -15.77 -33.18 -13.35
CA ALA A 50 -16.37 -34.52 -13.46
C ALA A 50 -17.39 -34.65 -14.62
N LYS A 51 -17.82 -33.54 -15.24
CA LYS A 51 -18.78 -33.56 -16.36
C LYS A 51 -18.22 -34.28 -17.59
N LYS A 52 -19.11 -34.93 -18.34
CA LYS A 52 -18.74 -35.60 -19.59
C LYS A 52 -18.20 -34.60 -20.62
N SER A 53 -18.85 -33.44 -20.72
CA SER A 53 -18.45 -32.32 -21.57
C SER A 53 -17.03 -31.84 -21.25
N TRP A 54 -16.70 -31.69 -19.97
CA TRP A 54 -15.37 -31.27 -19.53
C TRP A 54 -14.29 -32.35 -19.74
N GLN A 55 -14.57 -33.61 -19.42
CA GLN A 55 -13.61 -34.72 -19.65
C GLN A 55 -13.33 -34.90 -21.16
N LYS A 56 -14.35 -34.71 -22.01
CA LYS A 56 -14.18 -34.70 -23.47
C LYS A 56 -13.25 -33.57 -23.91
N TYR A 57 -13.52 -32.34 -23.44
CA TYR A 57 -12.67 -31.18 -23.70
C TYR A 57 -11.20 -31.42 -23.28
N LEU A 58 -10.96 -32.00 -22.10
CA LEU A 58 -9.60 -32.27 -21.62
C LEU A 58 -8.85 -33.28 -22.50
N LEU A 59 -9.53 -34.29 -23.03
CA LEU A 59 -8.89 -35.39 -23.76
C LEU A 59 -8.79 -35.12 -25.27
N GLU A 60 -9.80 -34.48 -25.85
CA GLU A 60 -9.96 -34.29 -27.30
C GLU A 60 -9.65 -32.85 -27.74
N GLY A 61 -9.53 -31.90 -26.81
CA GLY A 61 -9.44 -30.47 -27.10
C GLY A 61 -10.80 -29.86 -27.50
N GLY A 62 -10.80 -28.57 -27.82
CA GLY A 62 -12.01 -27.84 -28.25
C GLY A 62 -12.25 -26.54 -27.49
N SER A 63 -13.49 -26.06 -27.52
CA SER A 63 -13.89 -24.85 -26.78
C SER A 63 -13.91 -25.09 -25.27
N THR A 64 -13.38 -24.13 -24.50
CA THR A 64 -13.34 -24.18 -23.03
C THR A 64 -14.72 -24.42 -22.42
N VAL A 65 -14.80 -25.38 -21.51
CA VAL A 65 -16.05 -25.75 -20.82
C VAL A 65 -16.08 -25.14 -19.42
N PHE A 66 -17.18 -24.45 -19.11
CA PHE A 66 -17.45 -23.89 -17.79
C PHE A 66 -17.58 -24.99 -16.74
N HIS A 67 -16.97 -24.84 -15.56
CA HIS A 67 -16.91 -25.91 -14.54
C HIS A 67 -16.95 -25.45 -13.07
N SER A 68 -17.17 -24.16 -12.80
CA SER A 68 -17.28 -23.67 -11.42
C SER A 68 -18.69 -23.75 -10.83
N SER A 69 -19.72 -24.08 -11.64
CA SER A 69 -21.13 -24.14 -11.20
C SER A 69 -21.44 -25.30 -10.28
N GLU A 70 -20.92 -26.49 -10.57
CA GLU A 70 -21.34 -27.72 -9.89
C GLU A 70 -20.95 -27.74 -8.41
N GLY A 71 -19.74 -27.29 -8.09
CA GLY A 71 -19.26 -27.19 -6.71
C GLY A 71 -20.08 -26.20 -5.90
N ALA A 72 -20.28 -25.00 -6.43
CA ALA A 72 -21.07 -23.96 -5.75
C ALA A 72 -22.54 -24.39 -5.56
N ARG A 73 -23.13 -25.06 -6.56
CA ARG A 73 -24.49 -25.61 -6.46
C ARG A 73 -24.57 -26.71 -5.39
N THR A 74 -23.55 -27.55 -5.28
CA THR A 74 -23.47 -28.58 -4.23
C THR A 74 -23.56 -27.95 -2.86
N VAL A 75 -22.75 -26.92 -2.61
CA VAL A 75 -22.75 -26.20 -1.33
C VAL A 75 -24.12 -25.59 -1.07
N TYR A 76 -24.66 -24.84 -2.03
CA TYR A 76 -25.96 -24.18 -1.90
C TYR A 76 -27.09 -25.15 -1.53
N GLU A 77 -27.15 -26.33 -2.18
CA GLU A 77 -28.15 -27.35 -1.84
C GLU A 77 -27.90 -27.99 -0.46
N LEU A 78 -26.64 -28.25 -0.09
CA LEU A 78 -26.29 -28.84 1.21
C LEU A 78 -26.48 -27.90 2.40
N THR A 79 -26.43 -26.58 2.18
CA THR A 79 -26.62 -25.56 3.23
C THR A 79 -28.08 -25.10 3.34
N GLY A 80 -29.03 -25.78 2.68
CA GLY A 80 -30.43 -25.41 2.73
C GLY A 80 -30.73 -24.11 1.97
N GLU A 81 -30.06 -23.90 0.83
CA GLU A 81 -30.24 -22.75 -0.04
C GLU A 81 -29.75 -21.41 0.56
N ASP A 82 -28.79 -21.46 1.48
CA ASP A 82 -28.07 -20.28 2.00
C ASP A 82 -27.08 -19.74 0.95
N ASP A 83 -27.48 -18.69 0.23
CA ASP A 83 -26.64 -17.96 -0.74
C ASP A 83 -25.60 -17.04 -0.08
N THR A 84 -25.64 -16.88 1.24
CA THR A 84 -24.64 -16.14 2.00
C THR A 84 -23.50 -17.02 2.48
N HIS A 85 -23.55 -18.34 2.28
CA HIS A 85 -22.55 -19.26 2.80
C HIS A 85 -21.17 -19.04 2.15
N PRO A 86 -20.07 -18.94 2.93
CA PRO A 86 -18.74 -18.58 2.39
C PRO A 86 -18.26 -19.45 1.23
N LEU A 87 -18.52 -20.76 1.29
CA LEU A 87 -18.09 -21.70 0.26
C LEU A 87 -18.75 -21.44 -1.11
N VAL A 88 -19.98 -20.89 -1.14
CA VAL A 88 -20.66 -20.57 -2.40
C VAL A 88 -19.88 -19.47 -3.14
N TYR A 89 -19.50 -18.40 -2.43
CA TYR A 89 -18.74 -17.28 -3.00
C TYR A 89 -17.39 -17.71 -3.57
N ILE A 90 -16.59 -18.44 -2.78
CA ILE A 90 -15.22 -18.76 -3.17
C ILE A 90 -15.18 -19.77 -4.32
N ILE A 91 -16.07 -20.77 -4.31
CA ILE A 91 -16.12 -21.79 -5.37
C ILE A 91 -16.66 -21.18 -6.66
N ARG A 92 -17.70 -20.35 -6.60
CA ARG A 92 -18.19 -19.66 -7.79
C ARG A 92 -17.10 -18.84 -8.47
N SER A 93 -16.25 -18.20 -7.67
CA SER A 93 -15.37 -17.12 -8.12
C SER A 93 -13.94 -17.54 -8.40
N HIS A 94 -13.55 -18.80 -8.16
CA HIS A 94 -12.14 -19.24 -8.10
C HIS A 94 -11.30 -19.02 -9.39
N HIS A 95 -11.94 -18.79 -10.55
CA HIS A 95 -11.25 -18.42 -11.79
C HIS A 95 -11.28 -16.92 -12.15
N GLY A 96 -11.96 -16.08 -11.36
CA GLY A 96 -12.23 -14.70 -11.75
C GLY A 96 -12.19 -13.73 -10.58
N GLN A 97 -13.36 -13.25 -10.19
CA GLN A 97 -13.52 -12.22 -9.17
C GLN A 97 -14.71 -12.55 -8.28
N LEU A 98 -14.60 -12.19 -7.00
CA LEU A 98 -15.73 -12.19 -6.07
C LEU A 98 -16.82 -11.26 -6.60
N LYS A 99 -18.07 -11.73 -6.52
CA LYS A 99 -19.27 -11.08 -7.05
C LYS A 99 -20.13 -10.51 -5.93
N ASN A 100 -20.95 -9.50 -6.23
CA ASN A 100 -21.92 -8.93 -5.28
C ASN A 100 -22.99 -9.92 -4.81
N SER A 101 -23.31 -10.92 -5.62
CA SER A 101 -24.20 -12.04 -5.26
C SER A 101 -23.49 -13.36 -5.55
N ALA A 102 -23.66 -14.33 -4.64
CA ALA A 102 -23.18 -15.69 -4.85
C ALA A 102 -24.08 -16.49 -5.81
N VAL A 103 -25.35 -16.11 -5.96
CA VAL A 103 -26.35 -16.84 -6.74
C VAL A 103 -27.08 -15.91 -7.71
N ASP A 104 -27.04 -16.25 -8.98
CA ASP A 104 -27.92 -15.77 -10.04
C ASP A 104 -28.48 -17.00 -10.77
N ARG A 105 -29.75 -16.95 -11.20
CA ARG A 105 -30.43 -18.12 -11.79
C ARG A 105 -29.67 -18.70 -12.97
N GLU A 106 -29.09 -17.84 -13.82
CA GLU A 106 -28.32 -18.21 -15.01
C GLU A 106 -27.07 -19.05 -14.69
N PHE A 107 -26.41 -18.84 -13.53
CA PHE A 107 -25.20 -19.59 -13.17
C PHE A 107 -25.48 -21.07 -12.85
N PHE A 108 -26.64 -21.38 -12.27
CA PHE A 108 -27.00 -22.77 -11.97
C PHE A 108 -27.68 -23.52 -13.11
N GLU A 109 -28.15 -22.82 -14.15
CA GLU A 109 -28.72 -23.42 -15.37
C GLU A 109 -27.71 -24.30 -16.12
N HIS A 110 -26.42 -24.02 -15.98
CA HIS A 110 -25.32 -24.74 -16.62
C HIS A 110 -24.97 -26.09 -15.96
N SER A 111 -25.63 -26.45 -14.85
CA SER A 111 -25.31 -27.67 -14.08
C SER A 111 -25.98 -28.93 -14.65
N GLU A 112 -25.18 -29.91 -15.08
CA GLU A 112 -25.69 -31.21 -15.57
C GLU A 112 -26.16 -32.14 -14.42
N LYS A 113 -27.37 -32.73 -14.46
CA LYS A 113 -27.87 -33.63 -13.39
C LYS A 113 -26.95 -34.81 -13.01
N HIS A 114 -25.99 -35.17 -13.87
CA HIS A 114 -25.08 -36.30 -13.66
C HIS A 114 -24.04 -36.07 -12.55
N TRP A 115 -23.66 -34.81 -12.25
CA TRP A 115 -22.60 -34.52 -11.27
C TRP A 115 -22.95 -35.03 -9.86
N LYS A 116 -24.23 -35.10 -9.48
CA LYS A 116 -24.68 -35.64 -8.17
C LYS A 116 -24.29 -37.10 -7.95
N LYS A 117 -24.29 -37.89 -9.03
CA LYS A 117 -23.83 -39.29 -8.98
C LYS A 117 -22.30 -39.35 -8.79
N CYS A 118 -21.57 -38.44 -9.45
CA CYS A 118 -20.13 -38.31 -9.27
C CYS A 118 -19.77 -37.85 -7.85
N LEU A 119 -20.49 -36.88 -7.28
CA LEU A 119 -20.31 -36.43 -5.90
C LEU A 119 -20.44 -37.61 -4.92
N LYS A 120 -21.55 -38.35 -4.96
CA LYS A 120 -21.77 -39.51 -4.07
C LYS A 120 -20.70 -40.59 -4.22
N ARG A 121 -20.08 -40.71 -5.40
CA ARG A 121 -19.00 -41.67 -5.64
C ARG A 121 -17.65 -41.18 -5.10
N LEU A 122 -17.34 -39.90 -5.28
CA LEU A 122 -16.08 -39.31 -4.82
C LEU A 122 -16.09 -39.11 -3.30
N PHE A 123 -17.22 -38.66 -2.76
CA PHE A 123 -17.38 -38.27 -1.35
C PHE A 123 -18.70 -38.82 -0.78
N PRO A 124 -18.80 -40.15 -0.54
CA PRO A 124 -20.03 -40.78 -0.07
C PRO A 124 -20.50 -40.28 1.31
N GLU A 125 -19.56 -39.86 2.16
CA GLU A 125 -19.81 -39.39 3.53
C GLU A 125 -20.21 -37.90 3.60
N LEU A 126 -20.15 -37.16 2.47
CA LEU A 126 -20.47 -35.73 2.45
C LEU A 126 -21.99 -35.53 2.60
N THR A 127 -22.41 -35.28 3.83
CA THR A 127 -23.81 -35.10 4.21
C THR A 127 -24.13 -33.69 4.71
N ASN A 128 -23.16 -33.03 5.33
CA ASN A 128 -23.27 -31.67 5.86
C ASN A 128 -21.96 -30.89 5.63
N LEU A 129 -22.05 -29.57 5.67
CA LEU A 129 -20.90 -28.67 5.58
C LEU A 129 -20.70 -27.91 6.90
N PRO A 130 -19.45 -27.57 7.26
CA PRO A 130 -19.19 -26.71 8.40
C PRO A 130 -19.77 -25.33 8.12
N ASN A 131 -20.39 -24.74 9.14
CA ASN A 131 -20.80 -23.35 9.11
C ASN A 131 -20.08 -22.60 10.24
N ILE A 132 -19.85 -21.30 10.05
CA ILE A 132 -19.20 -20.44 11.02
C ILE A 132 -20.11 -19.28 11.39
N THR A 133 -20.24 -19.03 12.69
CA THR A 133 -20.97 -17.87 13.21
C THR A 133 -20.00 -16.72 13.36
N LEU A 134 -19.95 -15.86 12.34
CA LEU A 134 -19.16 -14.63 12.32
C LEU A 134 -20.07 -13.42 12.21
N ASN A 135 -19.66 -12.27 12.76
CA ASN A 135 -20.35 -11.03 12.43
C ASN A 135 -20.18 -10.70 10.93
N PRO A 136 -21.02 -9.86 10.33
CA PRO A 136 -21.01 -9.62 8.88
C PRO A 136 -19.64 -9.19 8.33
N TYR A 137 -18.90 -8.36 9.06
CA TYR A 137 -17.58 -7.86 8.63
C TYR A 137 -16.49 -8.93 8.70
N GLN A 138 -16.55 -9.77 9.73
CA GLN A 138 -15.66 -10.93 9.88
C GLN A 138 -15.93 -11.95 8.78
N LYS A 139 -17.20 -12.23 8.49
CA LYS A 139 -17.64 -13.13 7.42
C LYS A 139 -17.14 -12.64 6.06
N GLU A 140 -17.26 -11.35 5.79
CA GLU A 140 -16.78 -10.73 4.55
C GLU A 140 -15.26 -10.90 4.36
N LEU A 141 -14.46 -10.61 5.40
CA LEU A 141 -13.01 -10.82 5.33
C LEU A 141 -12.64 -12.30 5.25
N ALA A 142 -13.32 -13.17 5.98
CA ALA A 142 -13.12 -14.62 5.93
C ALA A 142 -13.35 -15.17 4.52
N ILE A 143 -14.37 -14.70 3.81
CA ILE A 143 -14.60 -15.06 2.40
C ILE A 143 -13.41 -14.66 1.53
N ARG A 144 -12.86 -13.45 1.70
CA ARG A 144 -11.68 -13.00 0.93
C ARG A 144 -10.44 -13.82 1.24
N ILE A 145 -10.22 -14.18 2.51
CA ILE A 145 -9.08 -15.01 2.93
C ILE A 145 -9.22 -16.44 2.41
N LEU A 146 -10.40 -17.05 2.56
CA LEU A 146 -10.71 -18.37 1.98
C LEU A 146 -10.51 -18.37 0.46
N PHE A 147 -11.00 -17.34 -0.22
CA PHE A 147 -10.83 -17.17 -1.66
C PHE A 147 -9.35 -17.06 -2.05
N SER A 148 -8.59 -16.25 -1.31
CA SER A 148 -7.14 -16.09 -1.50
C SER A 148 -6.41 -17.43 -1.41
N VAL A 149 -6.67 -18.18 -0.34
CA VAL A 149 -6.01 -19.47 -0.08
C VAL A 149 -6.44 -20.54 -1.08
N LEU A 150 -7.73 -20.61 -1.44
CA LEU A 150 -8.23 -21.59 -2.41
C LEU A 150 -7.57 -21.40 -3.77
N VAL A 151 -7.54 -20.16 -4.28
CA VAL A 151 -6.93 -19.84 -5.58
C VAL A 151 -5.41 -20.08 -5.54
N ASP A 152 -4.74 -19.80 -4.44
CA ASP A 152 -3.30 -20.09 -4.32
C ASP A 152 -3.04 -21.60 -4.28
N SER A 153 -3.86 -22.35 -3.53
CA SER A 153 -3.71 -23.80 -3.36
C SER A 153 -3.95 -24.57 -4.67
N ASP A 154 -4.96 -24.20 -5.47
CA ASP A 154 -5.18 -24.76 -6.80
C ASP A 154 -3.95 -24.54 -7.72
N ARG A 155 -3.40 -23.33 -7.72
CA ARG A 155 -2.20 -23.01 -8.53
C ARG A 155 -0.95 -23.71 -8.04
N LEU A 156 -0.79 -23.90 -6.73
CA LEU A 156 0.36 -24.65 -6.18
C LEU A 156 0.27 -26.13 -6.51
N ASP A 157 -0.90 -26.73 -6.36
CA ASP A 157 -1.13 -28.13 -6.72
C ASP A 157 -0.85 -28.37 -8.21
N ALA A 158 -1.34 -27.47 -9.07
CA ALA A 158 -1.04 -27.44 -10.50
C ALA A 158 0.46 -27.47 -10.79
N MET A 159 1.18 -26.53 -10.17
CA MET A 159 2.62 -26.34 -10.37
C MET A 159 3.43 -27.53 -9.84
N GLU A 160 3.09 -28.06 -8.66
CA GLU A 160 3.75 -29.24 -8.10
C GLU A 160 3.57 -30.47 -8.98
N PHE A 161 2.39 -30.65 -9.57
CA PHE A 161 2.13 -31.75 -10.51
C PHE A 161 2.98 -31.63 -11.78
N GLU A 162 3.08 -30.44 -12.37
CA GLU A 162 3.93 -30.18 -13.53
C GLU A 162 5.42 -30.44 -13.21
N LEU A 163 5.92 -29.95 -12.08
CA LEU A 163 7.32 -30.14 -11.66
C LEU A 163 7.66 -31.60 -11.39
N LYS A 164 6.79 -32.35 -10.70
CA LYS A 164 6.96 -33.79 -10.46
C LYS A 164 7.02 -34.58 -11.77
N SER A 165 6.23 -34.15 -12.77
CA SER A 165 6.15 -34.82 -14.06
C SER A 165 7.36 -34.56 -14.97
N HIS A 166 8.22 -33.60 -14.64
CA HIS A 166 9.42 -33.26 -15.42
C HIS A 166 10.74 -33.72 -14.79
N ASN A 167 10.69 -34.56 -13.74
CA ASN A 167 11.87 -35.05 -13.00
C ASN A 167 12.85 -33.94 -12.54
N SER A 168 12.37 -32.70 -12.49
CA SER A 168 13.12 -31.57 -11.96
C SER A 168 12.98 -31.54 -10.44
N GLN A 169 13.78 -32.36 -9.75
CA GLN A 169 14.03 -32.18 -8.32
C GLN A 169 14.77 -30.85 -8.12
N LYS A 170 14.03 -29.76 -7.96
CA LYS A 170 14.55 -28.59 -7.28
C LYS A 170 14.05 -28.64 -5.85
N GLU A 171 14.96 -28.94 -4.94
CA GLU A 171 14.81 -28.68 -3.51
C GLU A 171 14.29 -27.25 -3.32
N ARG A 172 13.05 -27.15 -2.87
CA ARG A 172 12.48 -25.94 -2.26
C ARG A 172 11.80 -26.42 -1.00
N VAL A 173 11.90 -25.62 0.06
CA VAL A 173 11.71 -25.96 1.49
C VAL A 173 13.10 -26.34 2.05
N GLN A 174 13.75 -25.62 2.98
CA GLN A 174 13.25 -24.85 4.12
C GLN A 174 14.41 -23.97 4.64
N ALA A 175 14.29 -22.64 4.56
CA ALA A 175 15.17 -21.71 5.29
C ALA A 175 14.51 -20.32 5.39
N LYS A 176 13.22 -20.27 5.77
CA LYS A 176 12.53 -18.99 5.99
C LYS A 176 12.74 -18.46 7.41
N SER A 177 12.77 -19.33 8.42
CA SER A 177 12.91 -18.92 9.82
C SER A 177 14.33 -18.50 10.23
N SER A 178 15.37 -18.92 9.51
CA SER A 178 16.76 -18.66 9.91
C SER A 178 17.25 -17.24 9.60
N LEU A 179 16.74 -16.58 8.55
CA LEU A 179 17.26 -15.29 8.08
C LEU A 179 17.00 -14.13 9.05
N LEU A 180 15.87 -14.15 9.78
CA LEU A 180 15.58 -13.14 10.80
C LEU A 180 16.50 -13.26 12.03
N GLN A 181 17.08 -14.43 12.27
CA GLN A 181 18.03 -14.65 13.37
C GLN A 181 19.41 -14.05 13.09
N PHE A 182 19.73 -13.78 11.83
CA PHE A 182 21.00 -13.19 11.39
C PHE A 182 20.92 -11.69 11.12
N ALA A 183 19.82 -11.03 11.52
CA ALA A 183 19.67 -9.59 11.35
C ALA A 183 20.77 -8.82 12.10
N ILE A 184 21.56 -8.03 11.38
CA ILE A 184 22.62 -7.20 11.96
C ILE A 184 22.15 -5.75 11.97
N PHE A 185 21.83 -5.24 13.16
CA PHE A 185 21.47 -3.84 13.32
C PHE A 185 22.74 -3.00 13.48
N PRO A 186 22.99 -2.02 12.60
CA PRO A 186 24.20 -1.20 12.70
C PRO A 186 24.17 -0.39 14.01
N PRO A 187 25.27 -0.33 14.76
CA PRO A 187 25.36 0.54 15.93
C PRO A 187 25.32 2.00 15.49
N SER A 188 24.75 2.86 16.32
CA SER A 188 24.79 4.30 16.09
C SER A 188 26.23 4.82 16.06
N GLN A 189 26.65 5.42 14.94
CA GLN A 189 28.00 5.97 14.78
C GLN A 189 28.07 7.41 15.32
N ASN A 190 29.18 7.73 15.99
CA ASN A 190 29.54 9.02 16.62
C ASN A 190 28.69 9.47 17.84
N PRO A 191 29.31 9.73 19.00
CA PRO A 191 28.58 10.19 20.19
C PRO A 191 28.08 11.63 20.01
N SER A 192 26.81 11.77 19.63
CA SER A 192 26.08 13.04 19.62
C SER A 192 24.85 12.95 20.54
N LYS A 193 24.28 14.11 20.93
CA LYS A 193 23.03 14.18 21.69
C LYS A 193 21.90 13.43 20.97
N ILE A 194 21.85 13.52 19.64
CA ILE A 194 20.85 12.84 18.79
C ILE A 194 21.01 11.33 18.84
N VAL A 195 22.24 10.81 18.86
CA VAL A 195 22.48 9.36 18.95
C VAL A 195 21.97 8.80 20.28
N LYS A 196 22.19 9.50 21.39
CA LYS A 196 21.65 9.09 22.70
C LYS A 196 20.11 9.02 22.70
N GLU A 197 19.45 10.00 22.11
CA GLU A 197 17.99 9.99 21.97
C GLU A 197 17.48 8.84 21.09
N ARG A 198 18.20 8.51 20.00
CA ARG A 198 17.87 7.36 19.14
C ARG A 198 17.99 6.04 19.89
N GLU A 199 19.05 5.86 20.69
CA GLU A 199 19.22 4.66 21.51
C GLU A 199 18.16 4.58 22.63
N ASN A 200 17.85 5.69 23.30
CA ASN A 200 16.76 5.74 24.30
C ASN A 200 15.41 5.35 23.67
N PHE A 201 15.07 5.98 22.54
CA PHE A 201 13.87 5.63 21.77
C PHE A 201 13.85 4.16 21.39
N ARG A 202 14.98 3.61 20.92
CA ARG A 202 15.10 2.18 20.59
C ARG A 202 14.87 1.29 21.81
N SER A 203 15.51 1.58 22.94
CA SER A 203 15.35 0.84 24.20
C SER A 203 13.91 0.82 24.70
N LEU A 204 13.18 1.93 24.57
CA LEU A 204 11.76 2.00 24.93
C LEU A 204 10.85 1.16 24.04
N VAL A 205 11.22 0.94 22.77
CA VAL A 205 10.40 0.15 21.85
C VAL A 205 10.68 -1.34 21.98
N ILE A 206 11.95 -1.73 22.13
CA ILE A 206 12.33 -3.14 22.16
C ILE A 206 11.80 -3.88 23.40
N GLN A 207 11.42 -3.19 24.48
CA GLN A 207 10.76 -3.83 25.64
C GLN A 207 9.42 -4.49 25.28
N TYR A 208 8.78 -4.08 24.17
CA TYR A 208 7.51 -4.64 23.71
C TYR A 208 7.67 -5.88 22.84
N THR A 209 8.88 -6.32 22.50
CA THR A 209 9.08 -7.41 21.53
C THR A 209 8.50 -8.75 22.01
N THR A 210 8.47 -8.98 23.31
CA THR A 210 7.84 -10.15 23.94
C THR A 210 6.38 -9.94 24.36
N SER A 211 5.81 -8.75 24.13
CA SER A 211 4.40 -8.48 24.43
C SER A 211 3.48 -9.26 23.49
N SER A 212 2.20 -9.44 23.85
CA SER A 212 1.24 -10.19 23.04
C SER A 212 0.98 -9.54 21.67
N LYS A 213 0.52 -10.30 20.68
CA LYS A 213 0.12 -9.75 19.39
C LYS A 213 -1.00 -8.72 19.56
N ASN A 214 -0.80 -7.50 19.07
CA ASN A 214 -1.75 -6.39 19.27
C ASN A 214 -1.56 -5.29 18.21
N ILE A 215 -2.33 -4.21 18.34
CA ILE A 215 -2.14 -2.94 17.67
C ILE A 215 -1.27 -2.03 18.55
N TYR A 216 -0.10 -1.72 18.03
CA TYR A 216 0.88 -0.85 18.64
C TYR A 216 0.91 0.51 17.96
N ARG A 217 1.26 1.54 18.72
CA ARG A 217 1.49 2.89 18.20
C ARG A 217 2.92 3.29 18.51
N LEU A 218 3.65 3.57 17.45
CA LEU A 218 5.01 4.07 17.50
C LEU A 218 5.02 5.53 17.08
N ILE A 219 4.83 6.41 18.06
CA ILE A 219 4.84 7.86 17.85
C ILE A 219 6.24 8.37 18.14
N GLY A 220 6.83 9.11 17.21
CA GLY A 220 8.14 9.71 17.41
C GLY A 220 8.46 10.75 16.35
N VAL A 221 9.30 11.72 16.67
CA VAL A 221 9.62 12.82 15.75
C VAL A 221 10.32 12.35 14.48
N THR A 222 10.32 13.18 13.43
CA THR A 222 11.09 12.87 12.21
C THR A 222 12.58 12.80 12.54
N GLY A 223 13.27 11.76 12.06
CA GLY A 223 14.71 11.57 12.29
C GLY A 223 15.11 10.86 13.58
N ILE A 224 14.17 10.46 14.45
CA ILE A 224 14.43 9.69 15.69
C ILE A 224 14.80 8.21 15.45
N GLY A 225 14.83 7.76 14.19
CA GLY A 225 15.18 6.38 13.85
C GLY A 225 14.00 5.40 13.78
N LYS A 226 12.75 5.88 13.66
CA LYS A 226 11.53 5.06 13.58
C LYS A 226 11.67 3.83 12.67
N THR A 227 12.21 4.01 11.46
CA THR A 227 12.35 2.94 10.46
C THR A 227 13.22 1.77 10.93
N LEU A 228 14.36 2.05 11.56
CA LEU A 228 15.28 1.00 12.03
C LEU A 228 14.76 0.37 13.33
N THR A 229 14.25 1.19 14.24
CA THR A 229 13.68 0.73 15.51
C THR A 229 12.45 -0.15 15.30
N SER A 230 11.55 0.22 14.38
CA SER A 230 10.37 -0.59 14.06
C SER A 230 10.72 -1.90 13.35
N LEU A 231 11.76 -1.89 12.51
CA LEU A 231 12.31 -3.11 11.94
C LEU A 231 12.85 -4.03 13.02
N GLN A 232 13.65 -3.51 13.96
CA GLN A 232 14.19 -4.31 15.07
C GLN A 232 13.06 -4.91 15.91
N PHE A 233 12.09 -4.09 16.29
CA PHE A 233 10.89 -4.59 16.98
C PHE A 233 10.22 -5.72 16.20
N ALA A 234 9.98 -5.52 14.90
CA ALA A 234 9.29 -6.49 14.07
C ALA A 234 10.07 -7.81 13.93
N VAL A 235 11.39 -7.76 13.81
CA VAL A 235 12.26 -8.95 13.75
C VAL A 235 12.19 -9.73 15.07
N GLU A 236 12.41 -9.07 16.20
CA GLU A 236 12.40 -9.71 17.52
C GLU A 236 11.01 -10.25 17.89
N HIS A 237 9.95 -9.50 17.59
CA HIS A 237 8.56 -9.91 17.82
C HIS A 237 8.16 -11.09 16.92
N CYS A 238 8.58 -11.10 15.65
CA CYS A 238 8.38 -12.25 14.77
C CYS A 238 9.04 -13.50 15.31
N ASN A 239 10.28 -13.40 15.78
CA ASN A 239 11.04 -14.52 16.33
C ASN A 239 10.40 -15.05 17.62
N HIS A 240 9.94 -14.16 18.51
CA HIS A 240 9.27 -14.56 19.75
C HIS A 240 7.94 -15.28 19.50
N HIS A 241 7.16 -14.83 18.53
CA HIS A 241 5.80 -15.32 18.25
C HIS A 241 5.69 -16.30 17.08
N ASN A 242 6.82 -16.76 16.51
CA ASN A 242 6.87 -17.63 15.32
C ASN A 242 6.02 -17.09 14.15
N MET A 243 6.21 -15.82 13.81
CA MET A 243 5.46 -15.15 12.74
C MET A 243 6.10 -15.38 11.36
N ASP A 244 5.29 -15.33 10.30
CA ASP A 244 5.69 -15.61 8.91
C ASP A 244 6.61 -14.52 8.33
N GLY A 245 6.67 -13.34 8.97
CA GLY A 245 7.58 -12.24 8.62
C GLY A 245 6.95 -10.85 8.76
N ILE A 246 7.46 -9.90 7.98
CA ILE A 246 7.21 -8.46 8.12
C ILE A 246 6.58 -7.90 6.83
N LEU A 247 5.59 -7.04 6.97
CA LEU A 247 4.98 -6.28 5.87
C LEU A 247 5.05 -4.79 6.21
N TYR A 248 5.92 -4.06 5.53
CA TYR A 248 6.07 -2.61 5.66
C TYR A 248 5.26 -1.88 4.59
N VAL A 249 4.46 -0.92 5.03
CA VAL A 249 3.54 -0.12 4.22
C VAL A 249 3.97 1.34 4.27
N ALA A 250 4.55 1.84 3.18
CA ALA A 250 4.92 3.24 3.03
C ALA A 250 3.71 4.09 2.58
N PRO A 251 3.59 5.36 3.03
CA PRO A 251 2.51 6.25 2.59
C PRO A 251 2.63 6.61 1.11
N PHE A 252 3.87 6.81 0.64
CA PHE A 252 4.19 7.20 -0.73
C PHE A 252 5.37 6.41 -1.25
N LYS A 253 5.48 6.34 -2.59
CA LYS A 253 6.56 5.61 -3.28
C LYS A 253 7.96 6.15 -2.96
N SER A 254 8.11 7.46 -2.84
CA SER A 254 9.41 8.12 -2.64
C SER A 254 10.13 7.71 -1.35
N ILE A 255 9.39 7.32 -0.31
CA ILE A 255 9.95 6.84 0.96
C ILE A 255 10.25 5.33 0.89
N LEU A 256 9.58 4.61 -0.02
CA LEU A 256 9.63 3.16 -0.14
C LEU A 256 11.03 2.67 -0.53
N ASP A 257 11.66 3.27 -1.54
CA ASP A 257 13.00 2.90 -2.01
C ASP A 257 14.05 3.04 -0.88
N GLN A 258 13.93 4.08 -0.06
CA GLN A 258 14.83 4.34 1.07
C GLN A 258 14.65 3.29 2.17
N SER A 259 13.41 3.03 2.59
CA SER A 259 13.11 2.02 3.62
C SER A 259 13.48 0.61 3.13
N ALA A 260 13.22 0.29 1.86
CA ALA A 260 13.61 -0.98 1.26
C ALA A 260 15.13 -1.19 1.29
N LYS A 261 15.92 -0.14 0.98
CA LYS A 261 17.37 -0.20 1.10
C LYS A 261 17.82 -0.49 2.54
N VAL A 262 17.28 0.23 3.53
CA VAL A 262 17.61 -0.01 4.95
C VAL A 262 17.30 -1.46 5.33
N TYR A 263 16.18 -2.00 4.87
CA TYR A 263 15.77 -3.37 5.20
C TYR A 263 16.69 -4.41 4.55
N ARG A 264 17.14 -4.18 3.30
CA ARG A 264 18.14 -5.01 2.63
C ARG A 264 19.49 -4.95 3.32
N ASP A 265 19.91 -3.78 3.77
CA ASP A 265 21.20 -3.60 4.47
C ASP A 265 21.24 -4.40 5.79
N VAL A 266 20.09 -4.55 6.47
CA VAL A 266 19.97 -5.28 7.74
C VAL A 266 19.73 -6.79 7.56
N LEU A 267 18.92 -7.18 6.56
CA LEU A 267 18.40 -8.55 6.40
C LEU A 267 18.93 -9.31 5.18
N GLY A 268 19.63 -8.62 4.28
CA GLY A 268 20.05 -9.14 2.98
C GLY A 268 19.01 -8.95 1.87
N ASP A 269 19.48 -8.90 0.61
CA ASP A 269 18.65 -8.63 -0.57
C ASP A 269 17.56 -9.71 -0.78
N GLU A 270 17.91 -10.98 -0.58
CA GLU A 270 17.03 -12.14 -0.80
C GLU A 270 15.82 -12.18 0.15
N ALA A 271 15.89 -11.50 1.30
CA ALA A 271 14.80 -11.47 2.27
C ALA A 271 13.68 -10.48 1.89
N VAL A 272 13.98 -9.48 1.04
CA VAL A 272 13.15 -8.29 0.83
C VAL A 272 12.48 -8.31 -0.55
N LEU A 273 11.16 -8.39 -0.55
CA LEU A 273 10.33 -8.16 -1.73
C LEU A 273 9.83 -6.72 -1.75
N GLU A 274 10.28 -5.96 -2.75
CA GLU A 274 9.81 -4.60 -3.01
C GLU A 274 8.68 -4.62 -4.06
N HIS A 275 7.46 -4.28 -3.65
CA HIS A 275 6.27 -4.35 -4.50
C HIS A 275 5.56 -3.00 -4.62
N HIS A 276 5.82 -2.31 -5.72
CA HIS A 276 5.10 -1.12 -6.16
C HIS A 276 5.17 -1.00 -7.69
N SER A 277 4.36 -0.10 -8.26
CA SER A 277 4.20 0.02 -9.72
C SER A 277 5.42 0.48 -10.51
N ASP A 278 6.48 0.94 -9.84
CA ASP A 278 7.70 1.44 -10.48
C ASP A 278 8.89 0.47 -10.31
N PHE A 279 8.71 -0.64 -9.57
CA PHE A 279 9.80 -1.58 -9.31
C PHE A 279 10.17 -2.39 -10.55
N ILE A 280 11.48 -2.56 -10.77
CA ILE A 280 12.02 -3.35 -11.88
C ILE A 280 12.85 -4.49 -11.30
N PRO A 281 12.38 -5.76 -11.40
CA PRO A 281 13.19 -6.90 -11.00
C PRO A 281 14.43 -7.01 -11.90
N LYS A 282 15.51 -7.61 -11.38
CA LYS A 282 16.73 -7.86 -12.15
C LYS A 282 16.42 -8.84 -13.30
N HIS A 283 17.23 -8.76 -14.36
CA HIS A 283 17.06 -9.64 -15.52
C HIS A 283 17.19 -11.11 -15.11
N GLY A 284 16.20 -11.93 -15.44
CA GLY A 284 16.13 -13.35 -15.08
C GLY A 284 15.33 -13.65 -13.81
N GLU A 285 14.92 -12.63 -13.05
CA GLU A 285 14.11 -12.76 -11.83
C GLU A 285 12.62 -12.47 -12.06
N GLU A 286 12.20 -12.12 -13.28
CA GLU A 286 10.85 -11.60 -13.57
C GLU A 286 9.73 -12.56 -13.20
N ILE A 287 9.93 -13.85 -13.46
CA ILE A 287 8.95 -14.89 -13.14
C ILE A 287 8.84 -15.07 -11.63
N ALA A 288 9.98 -15.16 -10.93
CA ALA A 288 10.03 -15.29 -9.48
C ALA A 288 9.39 -14.09 -8.79
N TYR A 289 9.75 -12.87 -9.23
CA TYR A 289 9.15 -11.63 -8.77
C TYR A 289 7.63 -11.60 -8.95
N ARG A 290 7.14 -11.96 -10.14
CA ARG A 290 5.70 -12.00 -10.43
C ARG A 290 4.95 -12.99 -9.53
N LEU A 291 5.54 -14.14 -9.23
CA LEU A 291 4.92 -15.12 -8.34
C LEU A 291 4.88 -14.60 -6.90
N SER A 292 6.00 -14.09 -6.37
CA SER A 292 6.07 -13.58 -5.00
C SER A 292 5.26 -12.30 -4.80
N SER A 293 5.18 -11.40 -5.77
CA SER A 293 4.32 -10.20 -5.72
C SER A 293 2.82 -10.50 -5.73
N GLN A 294 2.40 -11.63 -6.31
CA GLN A 294 1.00 -12.07 -6.29
C GLN A 294 0.61 -12.75 -4.98
N ARG A 295 1.58 -13.36 -4.28
CA ARG A 295 1.35 -14.19 -3.09
C ARG A 295 1.74 -13.51 -1.78
N TRP A 296 2.68 -12.57 -1.83
CA TRP A 296 3.31 -11.98 -0.65
C TRP A 296 3.88 -13.06 0.28
N ASP A 297 4.70 -13.94 -0.30
CA ASP A 297 5.32 -15.07 0.38
C ASP A 297 6.78 -14.84 0.81
N SER A 298 7.36 -13.67 0.55
CA SER A 298 8.71 -13.29 1.02
C SER A 298 8.74 -12.97 2.52
N LEU A 299 9.92 -13.05 3.15
CA LEU A 299 10.05 -12.78 4.59
C LEU A 299 9.71 -11.33 4.93
N VAL A 300 10.22 -10.40 4.13
CA VAL A 300 9.93 -8.99 4.28
C VAL A 300 9.31 -8.47 2.99
N ILE A 301 8.16 -7.83 3.12
CA ILE A 301 7.43 -7.22 2.00
C ILE A 301 7.45 -5.72 2.24
N VAL A 302 7.94 -4.95 1.28
CA VAL A 302 7.93 -3.49 1.30
C VAL A 302 7.00 -3.03 0.19
N THR A 303 5.91 -2.37 0.55
CA THR A 303 4.82 -2.00 -0.37
C THR A 303 4.26 -0.61 -0.04
N THR A 304 3.43 -0.06 -0.92
CA THR A 304 2.72 1.20 -0.67
C THR A 304 1.39 0.98 0.05
N ALA A 305 0.89 2.01 0.73
CA ALA A 305 -0.45 2.06 1.32
C ALA A 305 -1.56 1.73 0.31
N ILE A 306 -1.46 2.28 -0.90
CA ILE A 306 -2.39 1.97 -2.01
C ILE A 306 -2.39 0.47 -2.28
N GLN A 307 -1.21 -0.11 -2.53
CA GLN A 307 -1.09 -1.52 -2.87
C GLN A 307 -1.56 -2.43 -1.73
N PHE A 308 -1.33 -2.03 -0.48
CA PHE A 308 -1.80 -2.75 0.72
C PHE A 308 -3.31 -2.69 0.88
N PHE A 309 -3.87 -1.50 1.03
CA PHE A 309 -5.30 -1.34 1.31
C PHE A 309 -6.17 -1.78 0.13
N GLU A 310 -5.81 -1.47 -1.12
CA GLU A 310 -6.58 -1.98 -2.27
C GLU A 310 -6.53 -3.50 -2.38
N SER A 311 -5.49 -4.17 -1.87
CA SER A 311 -5.45 -5.64 -1.86
C SER A 311 -6.43 -6.21 -0.82
N LEU A 312 -6.58 -5.57 0.34
CA LEU A 312 -7.56 -5.94 1.38
C LEU A 312 -9.01 -5.88 0.88
N PHE A 313 -9.32 -4.91 0.02
CA PHE A 313 -10.70 -4.67 -0.46
C PHE A 313 -10.94 -5.07 -1.92
N SER A 314 -9.95 -5.65 -2.62
CA SER A 314 -10.13 -6.10 -4.01
C SER A 314 -10.98 -7.36 -4.12
N ASN A 315 -11.77 -7.45 -5.17
CA ASN A 315 -12.53 -8.64 -5.55
C ASN A 315 -11.81 -9.55 -6.57
N HIS A 316 -10.72 -9.11 -7.20
CA HIS A 316 -10.04 -9.89 -8.24
C HIS A 316 -9.05 -10.91 -7.67
N ALA A 317 -9.08 -12.15 -8.16
CA ALA A 317 -8.21 -13.24 -7.72
C ALA A 317 -6.71 -12.85 -7.67
N SER A 318 -6.20 -12.13 -8.69
CA SER A 318 -4.79 -11.71 -8.76
C SER A 318 -4.35 -10.77 -7.64
N ARG A 319 -5.28 -9.98 -7.09
CA ARG A 319 -5.03 -9.10 -5.94
C ARG A 319 -5.34 -9.80 -4.63
N CYS A 320 -6.44 -10.56 -4.55
CA CYS A 320 -6.83 -11.31 -3.36
C CYS A 320 -5.78 -12.35 -2.95
N ARG A 321 -5.04 -12.97 -3.87
CA ARG A 321 -3.97 -13.96 -3.55
C ARG A 321 -2.93 -13.45 -2.54
N LYS A 322 -2.75 -12.14 -2.43
CA LYS A 322 -1.86 -11.52 -1.45
C LYS A 322 -2.33 -11.69 -0.01
N LEU A 323 -3.64 -11.82 0.22
CA LEU A 323 -4.24 -11.87 1.56
C LEU A 323 -3.77 -13.08 2.36
N ALA A 324 -3.60 -14.23 1.69
CA ALA A 324 -2.97 -15.39 2.31
C ALA A 324 -1.55 -15.07 2.82
N GLY A 325 -0.81 -14.24 2.10
CA GLY A 325 0.51 -13.74 2.50
C GLY A 325 0.49 -12.68 3.60
N ILE A 326 -0.65 -12.12 4.00
CA ILE A 326 -0.73 -11.11 5.08
C ILE A 326 -0.85 -11.78 6.46
N MET A 327 -1.47 -12.95 6.54
CA MET A 327 -1.73 -13.66 7.79
C MET A 327 -0.44 -13.96 8.56
N ASN A 328 -0.53 -13.97 9.89
CA ASN A 328 0.58 -14.26 10.81
C ASN A 328 1.83 -13.38 10.61
N ARG A 329 1.66 -12.07 10.36
CA ARG A 329 2.80 -11.13 10.15
C ARG A 329 2.77 -9.90 11.05
N VAL A 330 3.94 -9.29 11.22
CA VAL A 330 4.03 -7.91 11.72
C VAL A 330 3.79 -6.95 10.57
N ILE A 331 2.77 -6.12 10.67
CA ILE A 331 2.37 -5.12 9.68
C ILE A 331 2.78 -3.74 10.19
N LEU A 332 3.79 -3.13 9.56
CA LEU A 332 4.28 -1.80 9.88
C LEU A 332 3.63 -0.79 8.93
N ILE A 333 2.77 0.10 9.45
CA ILE A 333 2.11 1.14 8.65
C ILE A 333 2.76 2.48 8.96
N ASP A 334 3.53 2.99 8.01
CA ASP A 334 4.23 4.27 8.15
C ASP A 334 3.33 5.45 7.78
N GLU A 335 3.52 6.55 8.51
CA GLU A 335 2.70 7.78 8.44
C GLU A 335 1.19 7.50 8.36
N TYR A 336 0.66 6.67 9.28
CA TYR A 336 -0.75 6.21 9.20
C TYR A 336 -1.80 7.35 9.16
N GLN A 337 -1.43 8.56 9.60
CA GLN A 337 -2.28 9.76 9.50
C GLN A 337 -2.56 10.21 8.07
N THR A 338 -1.84 9.69 7.06
CA THR A 338 -2.08 9.98 5.64
C THR A 338 -3.26 9.18 5.08
N ILE A 339 -3.83 8.24 5.85
CA ILE A 339 -5.03 7.51 5.44
C ILE A 339 -6.20 8.50 5.32
N PRO A 340 -6.86 8.59 4.15
CA PRO A 340 -8.05 9.42 4.00
C PRO A 340 -9.12 8.98 5.00
N PRO A 341 -9.70 9.89 5.80
CA PRO A 341 -10.52 9.46 6.92
C PRO A 341 -11.85 8.83 6.51
N GLU A 342 -12.30 8.99 5.25
CA GLU A 342 -13.42 8.25 4.66
C GLU A 342 -13.17 6.73 4.57
N PHE A 343 -11.90 6.28 4.51
CA PHE A 343 -11.53 4.87 4.47
C PHE A 343 -11.17 4.31 5.85
N LEU A 344 -10.92 5.19 6.83
CA LEU A 344 -10.37 4.81 8.13
C LEU A 344 -11.23 3.79 8.89
N PRO A 345 -12.58 3.87 8.96
CA PRO A 345 -13.32 2.91 9.76
C PRO A 345 -13.39 1.51 9.12
N ALA A 346 -13.41 1.41 7.79
CA ALA A 346 -13.27 0.15 7.08
C ALA A 346 -11.88 -0.47 7.28
N ILE A 347 -10.81 0.33 7.13
CA ILE A 347 -9.42 -0.11 7.36
C ILE A 347 -9.24 -0.56 8.81
N ALA A 348 -9.67 0.24 9.79
CA ALA A 348 -9.53 -0.06 11.20
C ALA A 348 -10.22 -1.38 11.56
N ASN A 349 -11.44 -1.62 11.04
CA ASN A 349 -12.15 -2.87 11.24
C ASN A 349 -11.37 -4.08 10.69
N VAL A 350 -10.81 -3.99 9.49
CA VAL A 350 -9.99 -5.07 8.91
C VAL A 350 -8.70 -5.28 9.71
N LEU A 351 -8.01 -4.21 10.12
CA LEU A 351 -6.78 -4.32 10.91
C LEU A 351 -7.03 -4.96 12.28
N ASN A 352 -8.13 -4.62 12.97
CA ASN A 352 -8.51 -5.30 14.21
C ASN A 352 -8.70 -6.80 13.95
N GLU A 353 -9.45 -7.14 12.90
CA GLU A 353 -9.76 -8.52 12.59
C GLU A 353 -8.51 -9.34 12.23
N LEU A 354 -7.55 -8.75 11.50
CA LEU A 354 -6.25 -9.38 11.20
C LEU A 354 -5.46 -9.73 12.47
N VAL A 355 -5.54 -8.89 13.50
CA VAL A 355 -4.91 -9.16 14.80
C VAL A 355 -5.67 -10.26 15.56
N ILE A 356 -7.00 -10.15 15.65
CA ILE A 356 -7.85 -11.04 16.46
C ILE A 356 -7.81 -12.48 15.95
N ASN A 357 -8.04 -12.68 14.65
CA ASN A 357 -8.31 -14.00 14.08
C ASN A 357 -7.24 -14.50 13.11
N TYR A 358 -6.39 -13.63 12.57
CA TYR A 358 -5.39 -14.00 11.55
C TYR A 358 -3.94 -13.91 12.06
N GLY A 359 -3.74 -13.70 13.36
CA GLY A 359 -2.45 -13.83 14.05
C GLY A 359 -1.45 -12.73 13.72
N CYS A 360 -1.89 -11.57 13.25
CA CYS A 360 -1.01 -10.44 12.94
C CYS A 360 -0.74 -9.56 14.17
N SER A 361 0.33 -8.76 14.09
CA SER A 361 0.57 -7.60 14.95
C SER A 361 0.66 -6.37 14.06
N VAL A 362 0.03 -5.26 14.43
CA VAL A 362 0.02 -4.03 13.62
C VAL A 362 0.77 -2.94 14.38
N VAL A 363 1.71 -2.26 13.72
CA VAL A 363 2.40 -1.09 14.28
C VAL A 363 2.06 0.13 13.44
N LEU A 364 1.29 1.04 14.04
CA LEU A 364 0.94 2.33 13.45
C LEU A 364 2.04 3.33 13.80
N MET A 365 2.83 3.73 12.80
CA MET A 365 3.94 4.65 12.97
C MET A 365 3.55 6.04 12.49
N SER A 366 3.90 7.07 13.25
CA SER A 366 3.64 8.46 12.85
C SER A 366 4.50 9.46 13.63
N ALA A 367 4.70 10.64 13.06
CA ALA A 367 5.16 11.81 13.81
C ALA A 367 4.07 12.42 14.70
N THR A 368 2.81 12.06 14.47
CA THR A 368 1.65 12.67 15.10
C THR A 368 0.71 11.60 15.62
N ALA A 369 -0.03 11.88 16.68
CA ALA A 369 -0.85 10.88 17.37
C ALA A 369 -2.34 11.05 17.03
N PRO A 370 -2.81 10.90 15.77
CA PRO A 370 -4.23 11.12 15.48
C PRO A 370 -5.09 10.10 16.23
N ASN A 371 -6.31 10.54 16.58
CA ASN A 371 -7.28 9.71 17.26
C ASN A 371 -7.71 8.53 16.37
N LEU A 372 -7.63 7.31 16.93
CA LEU A 372 -7.91 6.04 16.27
C LEU A 372 -9.41 5.72 16.22
N LYS A 373 -10.23 6.64 15.71
CA LYS A 373 -11.67 6.41 15.57
C LYS A 373 -11.91 5.18 14.68
N GLY A 374 -12.59 4.16 15.21
CA GLY A 374 -12.89 2.90 14.51
C GLY A 374 -11.99 1.71 14.87
N PHE A 375 -10.89 1.93 15.60
CA PHE A 375 -10.12 0.83 16.19
C PHE A 375 -10.82 0.34 17.46
N GLN A 376 -11.18 -0.95 17.48
CA GLN A 376 -11.93 -1.57 18.58
C GLN A 376 -11.00 -2.20 19.62
N LEU A 377 -9.79 -2.59 19.20
CA LEU A 377 -8.78 -3.11 20.11
C LEU A 377 -8.14 -1.99 20.93
N PRO A 378 -7.82 -2.25 22.22
CA PRO A 378 -6.98 -1.35 22.99
C PRO A 378 -5.60 -1.28 22.35
N HIS A 379 -5.17 -0.07 21.99
CA HIS A 379 -3.85 0.16 21.41
C HIS A 379 -2.79 0.31 22.49
N ILE A 380 -1.58 -0.13 22.18
CA ILE A 380 -0.41 0.00 23.05
C ILE A 380 0.46 1.14 22.51
N ASP A 381 0.51 2.26 23.24
CA ASP A 381 1.48 3.31 22.99
C ASP A 381 2.86 2.84 23.46
N MET A 382 3.80 2.66 22.53
CA MET A 382 5.15 2.16 22.84
C MET A 382 6.05 3.20 23.51
N ILE A 383 5.71 4.48 23.37
CA ILE A 383 6.49 5.60 23.89
C ILE A 383 5.65 6.33 24.94
N PRO A 384 6.13 6.44 26.19
CA PRO A 384 5.47 7.25 27.22
C PRO A 384 5.29 8.70 26.78
N GLN A 385 4.21 9.35 27.20
CA GLN A 385 3.91 10.73 26.79
C GLN A 385 5.00 11.72 27.24
N GLU A 386 5.57 11.53 28.43
CA GLU A 386 6.65 12.38 28.95
C GLU A 386 7.91 12.32 28.08
N GLU A 387 8.30 11.10 27.66
CA GLU A 387 9.42 10.87 26.74
C GLU A 387 9.14 11.49 25.37
N LEU A 388 7.90 11.40 24.88
CA LEU A 388 7.52 12.03 23.62
C LEU A 388 7.68 13.55 23.68
N VAL A 389 7.21 14.20 24.76
CA VAL A 389 7.41 15.65 24.99
C VAL A 389 8.89 16.01 25.06
N ASN A 390 9.70 15.22 25.77
CA ASN A 390 11.15 15.43 25.87
C ASN A 390 11.86 15.29 24.53
N GLN A 391 11.46 14.31 23.70
CA GLN A 391 11.96 14.15 22.34
C GLN A 391 11.60 15.36 21.48
N PHE A 392 10.37 15.86 21.54
CA PHE A 392 9.98 17.07 20.82
C PHE A 392 10.80 18.29 21.24
N LYS A 393 11.04 18.49 22.55
CA LYS A 393 11.90 19.58 23.04
C LYS A 393 13.35 19.44 22.57
N THR A 394 13.90 18.24 22.69
CA THR A 394 15.33 17.97 22.45
C THR A 394 15.67 17.92 20.97
N LEU A 395 14.71 17.53 20.13
CA LEU A 395 14.88 17.35 18.69
C LEU A 395 14.15 18.42 17.88
N SER A 396 13.50 19.41 18.51
CA SER A 396 13.03 20.59 17.81
C SER A 396 14.26 21.37 17.32
N ARG A 397 14.54 21.23 16.03
CA ARG A 397 15.67 21.85 15.34
C ARG A 397 15.31 23.20 14.73
N CYS A 398 14.05 23.62 14.89
CA CYS A 398 13.49 24.76 14.17
C CYS A 398 12.62 25.64 15.06
N SER A 399 12.73 26.95 14.87
CA SER A 399 11.76 27.91 15.39
C SER A 399 10.65 28.17 14.38
N TYR A 400 9.39 28.18 14.84
CA TYR A 400 8.24 28.51 14.00
C TYR A 400 7.77 29.93 14.33
N LYS A 401 7.74 30.81 13.32
CA LYS A 401 7.38 32.22 13.49
C LYS A 401 6.28 32.59 12.49
N PHE A 402 5.14 33.07 13.00
CA PHE A 402 4.14 33.72 12.14
C PHE A 402 4.63 35.12 11.77
N MET A 403 4.63 35.41 10.48
CA MET A 403 4.99 36.73 10.01
C MET A 403 3.85 37.71 10.31
N SER A 404 4.17 38.83 10.98
CA SER A 404 3.20 39.88 11.30
C SER A 404 2.70 40.63 10.06
N LYS A 405 3.56 40.71 9.03
CA LYS A 405 3.27 41.21 7.69
C LYS A 405 3.76 40.17 6.69
N ASN A 406 2.96 39.87 5.67
CA ASN A 406 3.43 39.06 4.56
C ASN A 406 4.56 39.78 3.83
N LEU A 407 5.65 39.05 3.61
CA LEU A 407 6.74 39.51 2.77
C LEU A 407 6.31 39.43 1.30
N SER A 408 6.72 40.41 0.51
CA SER A 408 6.63 40.32 -0.95
C SER A 408 7.61 39.29 -1.49
N TRP A 409 7.45 38.88 -2.76
CA TRP A 409 8.39 37.94 -3.37
C TRP A 409 9.78 38.58 -3.49
N GLU A 410 9.87 39.87 -3.78
CA GLU A 410 11.12 40.62 -3.82
C GLU A 410 11.81 40.65 -2.43
N GLU A 411 11.04 40.87 -1.36
CA GLU A 411 11.56 40.81 0.02
C GLU A 411 12.07 39.39 0.37
N ILE A 412 11.35 38.34 -0.07
CA ILE A 412 11.77 36.94 0.13
C ILE A 412 13.04 36.64 -0.68
N SER A 413 13.12 37.10 -1.92
CA SER A 413 14.27 36.94 -2.83
C SER A 413 15.54 37.56 -2.26
N ALA A 414 15.42 38.72 -1.60
CA ALA A 414 16.52 39.44 -0.97
C ALA A 414 17.14 38.77 0.26
N ILE A 415 16.48 37.77 0.89
CA ILE A 415 17.04 37.04 2.04
C ILE A 415 18.36 36.33 1.64
N PRO A 416 19.51 36.61 2.26
CA PRO A 416 20.79 36.09 1.76
C PRO A 416 20.99 34.59 1.98
N GLN A 417 20.37 34.00 3.00
CA GLN A 417 20.51 32.59 3.31
C GLN A 417 19.78 31.71 2.29
N LYS A 418 20.36 30.53 2.02
CA LYS A 418 19.71 29.48 1.23
C LYS A 418 18.32 29.18 1.81
N LYS A 419 17.28 29.17 0.97
CA LYS A 419 15.91 29.03 1.45
C LYS A 419 15.03 28.17 0.57
N LEU A 420 14.05 27.54 1.22
CA LEU A 420 12.98 26.79 0.59
C LEU A 420 11.66 27.54 0.80
N VAL A 421 11.00 27.90 -0.30
CA VAL A 421 9.68 28.55 -0.30
C VAL A 421 8.63 27.51 -0.68
N ILE A 422 7.64 27.30 0.17
CA ILE A 422 6.58 26.30 -0.01
C ILE A 422 5.22 26.98 -0.02
N VAL A 423 4.54 26.88 -1.15
CA VAL A 423 3.21 27.46 -1.36
C VAL A 423 2.17 26.38 -1.60
N ASN A 424 0.90 26.68 -1.37
CA ASN A 424 -0.18 25.71 -1.37
C ASN A 424 -0.71 25.38 -2.76
N ILE A 425 -0.52 26.26 -3.75
CA ILE A 425 -1.02 26.05 -5.11
C ILE A 425 0.07 26.33 -6.15
N THR A 426 -0.01 25.62 -7.28
CA THR A 426 0.98 25.74 -8.37
C THR A 426 1.00 27.11 -9.01
N LYS A 427 -0.11 27.86 -8.97
CA LYS A 427 -0.19 29.22 -9.54
C LYS A 427 0.74 30.17 -8.78
N THR A 428 0.63 30.20 -7.45
CA THR A 428 1.51 31.00 -6.59
C THR A 428 2.98 30.58 -6.74
N ALA A 429 3.25 29.28 -6.90
CA ALA A 429 4.63 28.80 -7.05
C ALA A 429 5.27 29.33 -8.34
N GLN A 430 4.48 29.39 -9.40
CA GLN A 430 4.91 29.99 -10.67
C GLN A 430 5.13 31.49 -10.54
N GLU A 431 4.16 32.23 -9.99
CA GLU A 431 4.26 33.68 -9.79
C GLU A 431 5.52 34.04 -9.00
N ALA A 432 5.80 33.32 -7.91
CA ALA A 432 7.00 33.50 -7.11
C ALA A 432 8.28 33.16 -7.90
N PHE A 433 8.31 32.02 -8.61
CA PHE A 433 9.48 31.61 -9.38
C PHE A 433 9.84 32.60 -10.51
N GLU A 434 8.84 33.14 -11.19
CA GLU A 434 9.05 34.11 -12.27
C GLU A 434 9.79 35.36 -11.75
N ILE A 435 9.37 35.89 -10.59
CA ILE A 435 10.03 37.02 -9.93
C ILE A 435 11.44 36.64 -9.47
N PHE A 436 11.58 35.51 -8.76
CA PHE A 436 12.87 35.04 -8.26
C PHE A 436 13.90 34.83 -9.36
N ASN A 437 13.50 34.21 -10.47
CA ASN A 437 14.38 33.93 -11.60
C ASN A 437 14.70 35.19 -12.41
N GLN A 438 13.84 36.21 -12.39
CA GLN A 438 14.13 37.51 -12.98
C GLN A 438 15.16 38.31 -12.16
N GLU A 439 15.05 38.31 -10.83
CA GLU A 439 15.96 39.06 -9.94
C GLU A 439 17.30 38.35 -9.73
N GLN A 440 17.27 37.02 -9.60
CA GLN A 440 18.43 36.18 -9.30
C GLN A 440 18.46 34.97 -10.26
N PRO A 441 18.81 35.18 -11.54
CA PRO A 441 18.91 34.10 -12.52
C PRO A 441 19.83 32.98 -12.03
N ASP A 442 19.42 31.73 -12.30
CA ASP A 442 20.16 30.50 -11.96
C ASP A 442 20.37 30.19 -10.47
N GLN A 443 19.97 31.08 -9.56
CA GLN A 443 20.00 30.88 -8.11
C GLN A 443 18.73 30.20 -7.56
N TRP A 444 17.73 30.00 -8.41
CA TRP A 444 16.45 29.42 -8.04
C TRP A 444 16.09 28.21 -8.90
N VAL A 445 15.44 27.24 -8.27
CA VAL A 445 14.73 26.16 -8.95
C VAL A 445 13.28 26.10 -8.51
N HIS A 446 12.42 25.65 -9.41
CA HIS A 446 11.04 25.31 -9.10
C HIS A 446 10.85 23.81 -9.12
N LEU A 447 10.19 23.26 -8.09
CA LEU A 447 9.87 21.84 -7.98
C LEU A 447 8.37 21.63 -7.93
N SER A 448 7.84 20.83 -8.86
CA SER A 448 6.38 20.65 -9.01
C SER A 448 5.98 19.22 -9.36
N SER A 449 4.78 18.84 -8.92
CA SER A 449 4.12 17.58 -9.30
C SER A 449 3.71 17.53 -10.77
N ARG A 450 3.63 18.68 -11.44
CA ARG A 450 3.36 18.80 -12.89
C ARG A 450 4.57 18.45 -13.77
N MET A 451 5.73 18.27 -13.18
CA MET A 451 6.91 17.74 -13.87
C MET A 451 6.81 16.22 -13.97
N CYS A 452 7.19 15.69 -15.14
CA CYS A 452 7.35 14.25 -15.31
C CYS A 452 8.46 13.71 -14.40
N VAL A 453 8.46 12.39 -14.17
CA VAL A 453 9.37 11.74 -13.21
C VAL A 453 10.85 12.03 -13.53
N ALA A 454 11.26 11.93 -14.79
CA ALA A 454 12.62 12.20 -15.23
C ALA A 454 13.02 13.66 -15.02
N HIS A 455 12.13 14.60 -15.37
CA HIS A 455 12.35 16.04 -15.14
C HIS A 455 12.52 16.34 -13.65
N ARG A 456 11.63 15.80 -12.81
CA ARG A 456 11.69 15.97 -11.36
C ARG A 456 13.00 15.44 -10.76
N LYS A 457 13.46 14.27 -11.21
CA LYS A 457 14.76 13.71 -10.78
C LYS A 457 15.92 14.65 -11.13
N GLN A 458 15.90 15.25 -12.31
CA GLN A 458 16.92 16.23 -12.72
C GLN A 458 16.94 17.45 -11.79
N VAL A 459 15.77 18.01 -11.46
CA VAL A 459 15.67 19.16 -10.54
C VAL A 459 16.15 18.81 -9.14
N ILE A 460 15.74 17.66 -8.60
CA ILE A 460 16.20 17.19 -7.28
C ILE A 460 17.71 17.00 -7.25
N ASN A 461 18.30 16.45 -8.31
CA ASN A 461 19.75 16.32 -8.41
C ASN A 461 20.46 17.68 -8.39
N ARG A 462 19.90 18.70 -9.07
CA ARG A 462 20.42 20.08 -9.02
C ARG A 462 20.35 20.67 -7.61
N ILE A 463 19.27 20.42 -6.87
CA ILE A 463 19.13 20.84 -5.47
C ILE A 463 20.22 20.20 -4.59
N LYS A 464 20.51 18.91 -4.82
CA LYS A 464 21.51 18.16 -4.05
C LYS A 464 22.95 18.53 -4.39
N SER A 465 23.24 18.88 -5.64
CA SER A 465 24.60 19.15 -6.12
C SER A 465 25.05 20.59 -5.94
N SER A 466 24.16 21.50 -5.56
CA SER A 466 24.43 22.95 -5.63
C SER A 466 23.77 23.69 -4.48
N ASP A 467 24.36 24.84 -4.11
CA ASP A 467 23.77 25.71 -3.10
C ASP A 467 22.71 26.62 -3.74
N ILE A 468 21.48 26.11 -3.87
CA ILE A 468 20.42 26.76 -4.66
C ILE A 468 19.12 26.90 -3.87
N ASN A 469 18.44 28.04 -4.06
CA ASN A 469 17.11 28.28 -3.51
C ASN A 469 16.06 27.47 -4.25
N CYS A 470 14.99 27.08 -3.55
CA CYS A 470 13.92 26.29 -4.15
C CYS A 470 12.56 26.89 -3.83
N VAL A 471 11.69 26.99 -4.83
CA VAL A 471 10.26 27.22 -4.66
C VAL A 471 9.48 25.97 -5.06
N SER A 472 8.52 25.57 -4.25
CA SER A 472 7.82 24.30 -4.42
C SER A 472 6.38 24.38 -3.93
N THR A 473 5.57 23.41 -4.33
CA THR A 473 4.29 23.09 -3.68
C THR A 473 4.47 21.97 -2.65
N GLN A 474 3.39 21.27 -2.27
CA GLN A 474 3.38 20.16 -1.29
C GLN A 474 4.27 18.97 -1.67
N ILE A 475 4.86 18.94 -2.87
CA ILE A 475 5.67 17.80 -3.31
C ILE A 475 6.89 17.53 -2.42
N VAL A 476 7.44 18.55 -1.76
CA VAL A 476 8.54 18.41 -0.78
C VAL A 476 8.13 17.69 0.51
N GLU A 477 6.83 17.60 0.80
CA GLU A 477 6.29 16.86 1.94
C GLU A 477 6.49 15.34 1.75
N ALA A 478 6.51 14.87 0.49
CA ALA A 478 6.57 13.46 0.11
C ALA A 478 7.98 12.84 0.22
N GLY A 479 8.70 13.05 1.32
CA GLY A 479 9.95 12.32 1.59
C GLY A 479 11.14 12.70 0.71
N ILE A 480 11.11 13.86 0.05
CA ILE A 480 12.27 14.35 -0.71
C ILE A 480 13.39 14.71 0.26
N ASP A 481 14.55 14.12 0.04
CA ASP A 481 15.74 14.30 0.87
C ASP A 481 16.44 15.64 0.54
N ILE A 482 15.94 16.71 1.16
CA ILE A 482 16.44 18.08 1.07
C ILE A 482 16.57 18.70 2.46
N ASP A 483 17.56 19.58 2.61
CA ASP A 483 17.84 20.32 3.84
C ASP A 483 18.08 21.80 3.54
N TYR A 484 17.42 22.68 4.29
CA TYR A 484 17.51 24.13 4.16
C TYR A 484 17.63 24.79 5.53
N PRO A 485 18.42 25.87 5.67
CA PRO A 485 18.53 26.59 6.93
C PRO A 485 17.29 27.45 7.24
N ILE A 486 16.59 27.90 6.19
CA ILE A 486 15.34 28.66 6.28
C ILE A 486 14.27 28.03 5.39
N VAL A 487 13.07 27.83 5.95
CA VAL A 487 11.87 27.42 5.23
C VAL A 487 10.81 28.50 5.38
N LEU A 488 10.37 29.07 4.25
CA LEU A 488 9.20 29.94 4.19
C LEU A 488 8.02 29.12 3.69
N THR A 489 6.92 29.11 4.43
CA THR A 489 5.74 28.32 4.07
C THR A 489 4.48 29.14 4.20
N GLU A 490 3.58 29.03 3.24
CA GLU A 490 2.21 29.50 3.43
C GLU A 490 1.51 28.73 4.57
N GLU A 491 0.54 29.39 5.22
CA GLU A 491 -0.38 28.77 6.17
C GLU A 491 -0.96 27.47 5.60
N CYS A 492 -0.83 26.38 6.35
CA CYS A 492 -1.22 25.05 5.92
C CYS A 492 -1.72 24.21 7.10
N PRO A 493 -2.39 23.08 6.83
CA PRO A 493 -2.77 22.12 7.85
C PRO A 493 -1.55 21.69 8.68
N LEU A 494 -1.76 21.43 9.98
CA LEU A 494 -0.69 21.21 10.94
C LEU A 494 0.26 20.06 10.56
N ASP A 495 -0.28 18.97 10.02
CA ASP A 495 0.48 17.83 9.55
C ASP A 495 1.42 18.20 8.38
N SER A 496 0.94 19.01 7.42
CA SER A 496 1.79 19.56 6.36
C SER A 496 2.83 20.51 6.94
N LEU A 497 2.48 21.37 7.90
CA LEU A 497 3.43 22.29 8.52
C LEU A 497 4.60 21.57 9.21
N ILE A 498 4.31 20.50 9.96
CA ILE A 498 5.34 19.65 10.60
C ILE A 498 6.22 18.97 9.53
N GLN A 499 5.63 18.46 8.45
CA GLN A 499 6.38 17.82 7.36
C GLN A 499 7.28 18.79 6.59
N ARG A 500 6.81 20.03 6.38
CA ARG A 500 7.58 21.14 5.80
C ARG A 500 8.72 21.56 6.73
N GLY A 501 8.43 21.69 8.03
CA GLY A 501 9.43 21.98 9.07
C GLY A 501 10.52 20.91 9.14
N GLY A 502 10.20 19.64 8.85
CA GLY A 502 11.19 18.55 8.74
C GLY A 502 12.17 18.66 7.56
N ARG A 503 12.09 19.71 6.74
CA ARG A 503 13.07 20.09 5.71
C ARG A 503 13.95 21.27 6.13
N CYS A 504 13.65 21.86 7.29
CA CYS A 504 14.45 22.91 7.90
C CYS A 504 15.46 22.29 8.87
N ASN A 505 16.74 22.61 8.74
CA ASN A 505 17.82 22.10 9.60
C ASN A 505 17.72 20.59 9.88
N ARG A 506 17.40 19.82 8.83
CA ARG A 506 17.16 18.38 8.84
C ARG A 506 18.40 17.62 9.30
N GLU A 507 19.59 18.03 8.91
CA GLU A 507 20.83 17.38 9.34
C GLU A 507 21.30 17.85 10.73
N GLY A 508 20.70 18.92 11.27
CA GLY A 508 21.04 19.47 12.59
C GLY A 508 22.42 20.13 12.63
N LEU A 509 22.89 20.63 11.49
CA LEU A 509 24.19 21.32 11.38
C LEU A 509 24.14 22.74 11.98
N LEU A 510 22.96 23.34 12.07
CA LEU A 510 22.74 24.62 12.73
C LEU A 510 22.21 24.44 14.15
N GLU A 511 22.49 25.42 15.01
CA GLU A 511 21.91 25.48 16.36
C GLU A 511 20.36 25.55 16.31
N THR A 512 19.79 26.35 15.40
CA THR A 512 18.35 26.41 15.15
C THR A 512 18.07 26.89 13.73
N GLY A 513 17.25 26.15 12.97
CA GLY A 513 16.69 26.60 11.69
C GLY A 513 15.43 27.44 11.87
N GLU A 514 15.03 28.16 10.83
CA GLU A 514 13.84 29.04 10.89
C GLU A 514 12.74 28.57 9.94
N VAL A 515 11.52 28.45 10.46
CA VAL A 515 10.30 28.22 9.69
C VAL A 515 9.42 29.47 9.81
N LEU A 516 9.32 30.21 8.71
CA LEU A 516 8.54 31.45 8.61
C LEU A 516 7.19 31.15 7.96
N ILE A 517 6.10 31.39 8.70
CA ILE A 517 4.74 31.10 8.25
C ILE A 517 4.12 32.38 7.68
N LEU A 518 3.83 32.34 6.38
CA LEU A 518 3.20 33.42 5.61
C LEU A 518 1.68 33.23 5.60
N SER A 519 0.93 34.31 5.80
CA SER A 519 -0.53 34.31 5.64
C SER A 519 -0.89 33.97 4.19
N CYS A 520 -1.95 33.18 4.00
CA CYS A 520 -2.37 32.73 2.69
C CYS A 520 -3.85 33.08 2.44
N ASP A 521 -4.13 33.59 1.24
CA ASP A 521 -5.49 33.91 0.77
C ASP A 521 -6.06 32.82 -0.14
N HIS A 522 -5.20 32.02 -0.78
CA HIS A 522 -5.59 31.04 -1.80
C HIS A 522 -5.25 29.62 -1.36
N PHE A 523 -6.28 28.84 -1.02
CA PHE A 523 -6.14 27.46 -0.60
C PHE A 523 -6.55 26.47 -1.70
N PRO A 524 -6.05 25.22 -1.67
CA PRO A 524 -6.42 24.19 -2.64
C PRO A 524 -7.92 23.89 -2.65
N ASP A 525 -8.54 23.84 -1.47
CA ASP A 525 -9.98 23.61 -1.26
C ASP A 525 -10.44 24.13 0.12
N GLN A 526 -11.75 24.05 0.37
CA GLN A 526 -12.38 24.54 1.61
C GLN A 526 -11.99 23.73 2.86
N ILE A 527 -11.77 22.42 2.72
CA ILE A 527 -11.37 21.56 3.85
C ILE A 527 -9.93 21.92 4.25
N TYR A 528 -9.04 22.05 3.27
CA TYR A 528 -7.66 22.48 3.49
C TYR A 528 -7.60 23.86 4.11
N GLN A 529 -8.41 24.81 3.65
CA GLN A 529 -8.52 26.15 4.24
C GLN A 529 -8.97 26.08 5.71
N SER A 530 -10.02 25.31 6.00
CA SER A 530 -10.53 25.13 7.36
C SER A 530 -9.46 24.55 8.29
N LEU A 531 -8.76 23.51 7.85
CA LEU A 531 -7.67 22.89 8.62
C LEU A 531 -6.47 23.83 8.81
N ALA A 532 -6.09 24.59 7.78
CA ALA A 532 -4.99 25.55 7.86
C ALA A 532 -5.28 26.67 8.87
N LYS A 533 -6.48 27.27 8.81
CA LYS A 533 -6.87 28.33 9.76
C LYS A 533 -6.96 27.81 11.19
N TYR A 534 -7.54 26.62 11.38
CA TYR A 534 -7.58 25.98 12.69
C TYR A 534 -6.18 25.66 13.22
N SER A 535 -5.26 25.26 12.35
CA SER A 535 -3.85 25.05 12.71
C SER A 535 -3.22 26.35 13.21
N SER A 536 -3.40 27.46 12.49
CA SER A 536 -2.90 28.78 12.94
C SER A 536 -3.44 29.18 14.32
N GLU A 537 -4.72 28.96 14.59
CA GLU A 537 -5.33 29.22 15.91
C GLU A 537 -4.71 28.36 17.01
N LEU A 538 -4.59 27.06 16.78
CA LEU A 538 -4.01 26.12 17.75
C LEU A 538 -2.54 26.43 18.05
N ILE A 539 -1.76 26.78 17.02
CA ILE A 539 -0.35 27.14 17.20
C ILE A 539 -0.21 28.43 17.99
N LYS A 540 -1.05 29.44 17.74
CA LYS A 540 -1.08 30.67 18.56
C LYS A 540 -1.47 30.40 20.00
N LYS A 541 -2.38 29.44 20.23
CA LYS A 541 -2.84 29.05 21.58
C LYS A 541 -1.80 28.25 22.36
N TYR A 542 -1.22 27.22 21.75
CA TYR A 542 -0.38 26.26 22.45
C TYR A 542 1.11 26.47 22.20
N GLY A 543 1.51 26.99 21.04
CA GLY A 543 2.91 27.01 20.58
C GLY A 543 3.36 25.66 20.02
N LEU A 544 4.07 25.67 18.89
CA LEU A 544 4.57 24.43 18.24
C LEU A 544 5.75 23.78 18.97
N ASN A 545 6.54 24.58 19.70
CA ASN A 545 7.71 24.12 20.46
C ASN A 545 7.46 24.12 21.97
N SER A 546 6.19 24.04 22.39
CA SER A 546 5.83 24.12 23.81
C SER A 546 5.60 22.74 24.43
N GLU A 547 5.48 22.72 25.76
CA GLU A 547 5.10 21.52 26.52
C GLU A 547 3.67 21.04 26.17
N ASN A 548 2.85 21.91 25.57
CA ASN A 548 1.47 21.64 25.19
C ASN A 548 1.33 21.06 23.78
N TYR A 549 2.43 20.69 23.13
CA TYR A 549 2.43 20.16 21.77
C TYR A 549 1.49 18.94 21.59
N LEU A 550 1.44 18.02 22.57
CA LEU A 550 0.53 16.87 22.50
C LEU A 550 -0.94 17.28 22.55
N SER A 551 -1.28 18.30 23.36
CA SER A 551 -2.62 18.87 23.41
C SER A 551 -3.00 19.53 22.07
N LEU A 552 -2.05 20.24 21.46
CA LEU A 552 -2.20 20.82 20.13
C LEU A 552 -2.51 19.74 19.08
N LEU A 553 -1.75 18.64 19.05
CA LEU A 553 -2.02 17.53 18.12
C LEU A 553 -3.39 16.90 18.37
N LYS A 554 -3.72 16.64 19.63
CA LYS A 554 -4.99 16.03 20.02
C LYS A 554 -6.18 16.85 19.52
N ASP A 555 -6.17 18.16 19.76
CA ASP A 555 -7.23 19.07 19.32
C ASP A 555 -7.32 19.14 17.79
N TYR A 556 -6.17 19.26 17.11
CA TYR A 556 -6.11 19.30 15.65
C TYR A 556 -6.74 18.06 14.99
N PHE A 557 -6.31 16.86 15.39
CA PHE A 557 -6.84 15.63 14.79
C PHE A 557 -8.27 15.33 15.22
N ALA A 558 -8.70 15.76 16.41
CA ALA A 558 -10.10 15.69 16.79
C ALA A 558 -10.99 16.54 15.86
N HIS A 559 -10.51 17.70 15.42
CA HIS A 559 -11.19 18.54 14.43
C HIS A 559 -11.16 17.92 13.03
N LYS A 560 -9.98 17.47 12.57
CA LYS A 560 -9.80 16.82 11.26
C LYS A 560 -10.73 15.61 11.09
N ASN A 561 -10.91 14.81 12.13
CA ASN A 561 -11.76 13.62 12.12
C ASN A 561 -13.28 13.89 12.24
N LYS A 562 -13.69 15.12 12.58
CA LYS A 562 -15.13 15.49 12.61
C LYS A 562 -15.69 15.79 11.22
N GLN A 563 -14.83 16.14 10.26
CA GLN A 563 -15.24 16.56 8.92
C GLN A 563 -15.53 15.38 7.98
N THR A 564 -15.54 14.13 8.46
CA THR A 564 -15.61 12.94 7.60
C THR A 564 -16.95 12.23 7.70
N GLY A 565 -17.60 12.10 6.53
CA GLY A 565 -18.98 11.63 6.36
C GLY A 565 -19.24 10.14 6.66
N GLN A 566 -20.48 9.72 6.40
CA GLN A 566 -21.00 8.37 6.67
C GLN A 566 -20.20 7.27 5.95
N ASP A 567 -20.00 6.15 6.66
CA ASP A 567 -19.22 5.01 6.18
C ASP A 567 -20.07 4.07 5.30
N GLU A 568 -20.24 4.46 4.04
CA GLU A 568 -20.95 3.67 3.04
C GLU A 568 -20.20 2.37 2.68
N ILE A 569 -18.87 2.32 2.83
CA ILE A 569 -18.06 1.12 2.54
C ILE A 569 -18.40 -0.01 3.52
N GLN A 570 -18.56 0.30 4.81
CA GLN A 570 -18.99 -0.70 5.78
C GLN A 570 -20.40 -1.24 5.48
N GLY A 571 -21.31 -0.40 4.98
CA GLY A 571 -22.62 -0.87 4.50
C GLY A 571 -22.47 -1.94 3.43
N LEU A 572 -21.69 -1.64 2.38
CA LEU A 572 -21.42 -2.57 1.29
C LEU A 572 -20.73 -3.86 1.76
N ARG A 573 -19.80 -3.78 2.73
CA ARG A 573 -19.13 -4.96 3.30
C ARG A 573 -20.08 -5.85 4.09
N ARG A 574 -20.93 -5.25 4.94
CA ARG A 574 -21.95 -5.98 5.71
C ARG A 574 -22.86 -6.78 4.79
N ASP A 575 -23.18 -6.20 3.62
CA ASP A 575 -24.11 -6.76 2.65
C ASP A 575 -23.40 -7.62 1.57
N LEU A 576 -22.12 -7.99 1.79
CA LEU A 576 -21.28 -8.84 0.92
C LEU A 576 -21.15 -8.34 -0.54
N GLN A 577 -21.20 -7.02 -0.74
CA GLN A 577 -21.12 -6.39 -2.07
C GLN A 577 -19.66 -6.23 -2.54
N PHE A 578 -18.97 -7.33 -2.83
CA PHE A 578 -17.52 -7.35 -3.12
C PHE A 578 -17.08 -6.46 -4.30
N GLU A 579 -17.87 -6.39 -5.39
CA GLU A 579 -17.57 -5.56 -6.56
C GLU A 579 -17.74 -4.08 -6.21
N SER A 580 -18.84 -3.74 -5.55
CA SER A 580 -19.12 -2.36 -5.12
C SER A 580 -18.08 -1.86 -4.10
N VAL A 581 -17.65 -2.72 -3.17
CA VAL A 581 -16.56 -2.41 -2.23
C VAL A 581 -15.27 -2.12 -2.98
N ALA A 582 -14.89 -2.96 -3.95
CA ALA A 582 -13.66 -2.78 -4.71
C ALA A 582 -13.67 -1.51 -5.58
N GLU A 583 -14.83 -1.14 -6.14
CA GLU A 583 -14.99 0.08 -6.94
C GLU A 583 -14.90 1.35 -6.08
N LYS A 584 -15.51 1.31 -4.90
CA LYS A 584 -15.59 2.44 -3.99
C LYS A 584 -14.32 2.62 -3.16
N PHE A 585 -13.69 1.52 -2.77
CA PHE A 585 -12.40 1.51 -2.09
C PHE A 585 -11.28 1.71 -3.12
N ASN A 586 -11.16 2.95 -3.58
CA ASN A 586 -10.13 3.34 -4.53
C ASN A 586 -9.30 4.47 -3.93
N PHE A 587 -8.13 4.08 -3.43
CA PHE A 587 -7.23 4.96 -2.66
C PHE A 587 -6.65 6.07 -3.57
N ILE A 588 -6.54 5.80 -4.87
CA ILE A 588 -6.23 6.81 -5.88
C ILE A 588 -7.54 7.41 -6.37
N ASN A 589 -7.82 8.64 -5.97
CA ASN A 589 -8.93 9.39 -6.53
C ASN A 589 -8.74 9.44 -8.07
N LYS A 590 -9.62 8.78 -8.85
CA LYS A 590 -9.60 8.76 -10.34
C LYS A 590 -9.66 10.15 -10.99
N LYS A 591 -9.71 11.22 -10.19
CA LYS A 591 -9.63 12.63 -10.59
C LYS A 591 -8.21 13.11 -10.95
N GLN A 592 -7.14 12.39 -10.58
CA GLN A 592 -5.81 12.74 -11.07
C GLN A 592 -5.55 12.09 -12.43
N LEU A 593 -5.67 12.88 -13.49
CA LEU A 593 -5.29 12.47 -14.83
C LEU A 593 -3.76 12.35 -14.90
N SER A 594 -3.27 11.40 -15.69
CA SER A 594 -1.85 11.27 -16.00
C SER A 594 -1.67 11.02 -17.48
N ALA A 595 -0.59 11.54 -18.03
CA ALA A 595 -0.23 11.35 -19.43
C ALA A 595 1.29 11.42 -19.60
N VAL A 596 1.79 10.77 -20.65
CA VAL A 596 3.20 10.83 -21.03
C VAL A 596 3.46 12.17 -21.71
N CYS A 597 4.48 12.90 -21.25
CA CYS A 597 4.83 14.21 -21.74
C CYS A 597 5.98 14.14 -22.76
N ARG A 598 5.91 14.98 -23.80
CA ARG A 598 6.99 15.20 -24.76
C ARG A 598 8.10 16.04 -24.10
N TRP A 599 8.92 15.41 -23.27
CA TRP A 599 10.05 16.05 -22.60
C TRP A 599 11.34 15.28 -22.87
N LYS A 600 12.31 15.96 -23.51
CA LYS A 600 13.59 15.38 -23.97
C LYS A 600 13.35 14.05 -24.73
N ASP A 601 14.11 13.00 -24.41
CA ASP A 601 14.02 11.68 -25.05
C ASP A 601 12.62 11.03 -24.98
N GLY A 602 11.75 11.54 -24.09
CA GLY A 602 10.34 11.15 -24.04
C GLY A 602 9.59 11.45 -25.34
N ALA A 603 9.98 12.51 -26.07
CA ALA A 603 9.38 12.84 -27.37
C ALA A 603 9.65 11.76 -28.41
N ASP A 604 10.91 11.35 -28.58
CA ASP A 604 11.31 10.29 -29.51
C ASP A 604 10.68 8.95 -29.13
N LEU A 605 10.63 8.66 -27.82
CA LEU A 605 10.00 7.44 -27.31
C LEU A 605 8.50 7.41 -27.63
N ILE A 606 7.78 8.52 -27.42
CA ILE A 606 6.36 8.64 -27.79
C ILE A 606 6.19 8.42 -29.29
N ASP A 607 7.01 9.06 -30.12
CA ASP A 607 6.87 8.99 -31.57
C ASP A 607 7.17 7.59 -32.13
N HIS A 608 8.09 6.85 -31.51
CA HIS A 608 8.35 5.45 -31.83
C HIS A 608 7.21 4.51 -31.37
N LEU A 609 6.62 4.77 -30.20
CA LEU A 609 5.67 3.85 -29.58
C LEU A 609 4.21 4.10 -29.95
N LYS A 610 3.84 5.32 -30.36
CA LYS A 610 2.46 5.67 -30.72
C LYS A 610 1.91 4.87 -31.92
N THR A 611 2.80 4.39 -32.79
CA THR A 611 2.44 3.62 -33.99
C THR A 611 2.42 2.11 -33.78
N LYS A 612 2.92 1.61 -32.63
CA LYS A 612 2.86 0.18 -32.31
C LYS A 612 1.42 -0.24 -32.06
N GLU A 613 1.03 -1.41 -32.57
CA GLU A 613 -0.30 -1.98 -32.36
C GLU A 613 -0.57 -2.29 -30.87
N LYS A 614 0.43 -2.81 -30.16
CA LYS A 614 0.39 -3.05 -28.70
C LYS A 614 1.70 -2.67 -28.05
N LEU A 615 1.61 -2.11 -26.85
CA LEU A 615 2.77 -1.78 -26.02
C LEU A 615 3.12 -2.94 -25.11
N SER A 616 4.41 -3.31 -25.10
CA SER A 616 4.94 -4.30 -24.16
C SER A 616 5.09 -3.71 -22.75
N LEU A 617 5.26 -4.56 -21.74
CA LEU A 617 5.59 -4.11 -20.38
C LEU A 617 6.89 -3.27 -20.34
N SER A 618 7.86 -3.58 -21.19
CA SER A 618 9.10 -2.82 -21.31
C SER A 618 8.86 -1.41 -21.88
N ASP A 619 7.96 -1.29 -22.86
CA ASP A 619 7.58 0.00 -23.44
C ASP A 619 6.90 0.89 -22.38
N TRP A 620 5.93 0.34 -21.63
CA TRP A 620 5.26 1.06 -20.54
C TRP A 620 6.24 1.53 -19.45
N LYS A 621 7.22 0.70 -19.10
CA LYS A 621 8.28 1.07 -18.14
C LYS A 621 9.13 2.25 -18.61
N LYS A 622 9.51 2.27 -19.89
CA LYS A 622 10.26 3.42 -20.44
C LYS A 622 9.43 4.70 -20.41
N LEU A 623 8.14 4.60 -20.77
CA LEU A 623 7.21 5.73 -20.79
C LEU A 623 6.89 6.30 -19.40
N GLN A 624 6.92 5.45 -18.36
CA GLN A 624 6.64 5.85 -16.97
C GLN A 624 7.52 7.01 -16.50
N GLN A 625 8.78 7.05 -16.94
CA GLN A 625 9.71 8.14 -16.58
C GLN A 625 9.27 9.51 -17.14
N TYR A 626 8.51 9.52 -18.21
CA TYR A 626 8.01 10.73 -18.86
C TYR A 626 6.54 11.01 -18.52
N THR A 627 5.96 10.29 -17.57
CA THR A 627 4.58 10.52 -17.12
C THR A 627 4.52 11.65 -16.10
N ALA A 628 3.54 12.56 -16.26
CA ALA A 628 3.25 13.63 -15.31
C ALA A 628 1.77 13.65 -14.91
N THR A 629 1.47 14.28 -13.78
CA THR A 629 0.09 14.54 -13.34
C THR A 629 -0.50 15.69 -14.15
N ILE A 630 -1.66 15.45 -14.77
CA ILE A 630 -2.36 16.41 -15.62
C ILE A 630 -3.52 17.04 -14.83
N PRO A 631 -3.63 18.38 -14.80
CA PRO A 631 -4.77 19.07 -14.20
C PRO A 631 -6.08 18.71 -14.91
N GLN A 632 -7.19 18.62 -14.16
CA GLN A 632 -8.50 18.24 -14.72
C GLN A 632 -8.95 19.17 -15.86
N LYS A 633 -8.60 20.46 -15.79
CA LYS A 633 -8.87 21.45 -16.84
C LYS A 633 -8.16 21.13 -18.16
N GLY A 634 -7.03 20.43 -18.11
CA GLY A 634 -6.27 20.01 -19.28
C GLY A 634 -6.72 18.68 -19.88
N LYS A 635 -7.81 18.05 -19.38
CA LYS A 635 -8.24 16.72 -19.83
C LYS A 635 -8.39 16.61 -21.34
N GLU A 636 -8.92 17.65 -21.98
CA GLU A 636 -9.19 17.68 -23.43
C GLU A 636 -7.92 17.70 -24.27
N LEU A 637 -6.78 18.05 -23.69
CA LEU A 637 -5.46 18.06 -24.32
C LEU A 637 -4.72 16.72 -24.19
N ILE A 638 -5.35 15.69 -23.62
CA ILE A 638 -4.80 14.34 -23.58
C ILE A 638 -5.23 13.60 -24.84
N LYS A 639 -4.26 13.22 -25.68
CA LYS A 639 -4.49 12.35 -26.84
C LYS A 639 -4.28 10.88 -26.44
N VAL A 640 -5.28 10.05 -26.68
CA VAL A 640 -5.21 8.60 -26.45
C VAL A 640 -5.06 7.89 -27.79
N PHE A 641 -3.98 7.11 -27.94
CA PHE A 641 -3.70 6.33 -29.14
C PHE A 641 -4.39 4.94 -29.08
N PRO A 642 -4.59 4.25 -30.24
CA PRO A 642 -5.27 2.96 -30.30
C PRO A 642 -4.67 1.87 -29.40
N ASN A 643 -3.37 1.96 -29.13
CA ASN A 643 -2.64 1.05 -28.24
C ASN A 643 -2.78 1.38 -26.75
N GLY A 644 -3.66 2.33 -26.39
CA GLY A 644 -3.94 2.77 -25.03
C GLY A 644 -2.97 3.83 -24.48
N LEU A 645 -2.00 4.29 -25.28
CA LEU A 645 -1.04 5.32 -24.85
C LEU A 645 -1.73 6.68 -24.70
N SER A 646 -1.73 7.23 -23.48
CA SER A 646 -2.20 8.59 -23.20
C SER A 646 -1.04 9.58 -23.22
N VAL A 647 -1.05 10.52 -24.16
CA VAL A 647 -0.01 11.54 -24.36
C VAL A 647 -0.55 12.92 -24.06
N TRP A 648 0.24 13.72 -23.35
CA TRP A 648 -0.01 15.13 -23.17
C TRP A 648 0.32 15.89 -24.46
N ASP A 649 -0.69 16.49 -25.09
CA ASP A 649 -0.55 17.27 -26.32
C ASP A 649 -0.55 18.79 -26.07
N GLY A 650 -0.70 19.22 -24.81
CA GLY A 650 -0.54 20.61 -24.42
C GLY A 650 0.92 21.05 -24.26
N LYS A 651 1.13 22.25 -23.71
CA LYS A 651 2.47 22.80 -23.51
C LYS A 651 3.18 22.11 -22.33
N TYR A 652 4.49 21.97 -22.45
CA TYR A 652 5.35 21.51 -21.37
C TYR A 652 6.50 22.49 -21.21
N SER A 653 6.68 23.02 -20.00
CA SER A 653 7.74 23.97 -19.63
C SER A 653 8.87 23.26 -18.90
N ASP A 654 10.12 23.61 -19.23
CA ASP A 654 11.30 23.15 -18.48
C ASP A 654 11.38 23.75 -17.07
N TYR A 655 10.56 24.77 -16.76
CA TYR A 655 10.46 25.33 -15.41
C TYR A 655 9.23 24.84 -14.66
N PHE A 656 8.09 24.64 -15.34
CA PHE A 656 6.79 24.41 -14.68
C PHE A 656 6.19 23.02 -14.94
N GLY A 657 6.76 22.25 -15.87
CA GLY A 657 6.18 21.01 -16.36
C GLY A 657 4.92 21.27 -17.19
N VAL A 658 3.87 20.47 -16.97
CA VAL A 658 2.60 20.55 -17.71
C VAL A 658 1.90 21.91 -17.55
N PHE A 659 1.53 22.53 -18.67
CA PHE A 659 0.83 23.82 -18.74
C PHE A 659 -0.27 23.83 -19.80
N TYR A 660 -1.42 24.46 -19.50
CA TYR A 660 -2.60 24.51 -20.38
C TYR A 660 -3.03 25.95 -20.63
#